data_AF-A0A522B5P9-F1
#
_entry.id   AF-A0A522B5P9-F1
#
_cell.length_a   1.000
_cell.length_b   1.000
_cell.length_c   1.000
_cell.angle_alpha   90.00
_cell.angle_beta   90.00
_cell.angle_gamma   90.00
#
_symmetry.space_group_name_H-M   'P 1'
#
loop_
_entity.id
_entity.type
_entity.pdbx_description
1 polymer ?
#
loop_
_entity_poly.entity_id
_entity_poly.type
_entity_poly.pdbx_seq_one_letter_code
_entity_poly.pdbx_strand_id
1 'polypeptide(L)'
;MLSERDRFEAVLLGAFLSEGHVSYERAGFNNLDRDFFDEVVAAYDTVVGGPRYTAHREIASGSLLHELDIQNTAHLQDSALNDFLDQASADKAIPARVWVRGSAFKRRFLQALFEGDGSASRLPRNSIQVSYSTRSEQLARDVQAMLLEFGVVSRLCAHASGEWKVYLGNRREARLFADRVGFWGRKQTKLRAILAGIPETSTSLSSDHVPFVADYLRGSGASGKADREWLRRHNIDRIERWERDADEIWSHVTDPEARAVVEPLVSGLHYYAEVTDVSQAGVQPVFSFRVDSDDHAFLSDGFVSHNTECRLAPLAMEMLREIDQETVDFTPNYDGRSQEPTILPSRIPNLLVNGSSGIAVGMATNIPPHNLREVAAGVQWYLEHPDATSEELLDALLARIQGPDFPTGGLIVGRSGIEEAYRTGRGSVRMRAVVEVDEDAKGRTILVVSELPYQVNPDNLAEGIADLVRDGKIAGIADVRDEGSQRLGQRLVIVIKRDAVAKVVLNNLYKHTQLQYTFGCNMLAIVDGVPRTLRLDQFVEYYVAHQVDVIVRRTRFQLRRAEERAHILRALGKALDRLDDVITLIRNSASAEAARSDLMALLDIDELQATAILDMQLRRLAALERQRILDELAEKEREIADLQAILADPARQRRIIGEELGEIVERYGDERRTRIVAFEGDMSAEDLIAQEDVVVTVTRGGYAKRTKTDLYRSQRRGGRGVQGAALKQDDIVERFFVTTTHHWLLFFTDQGRVYRCKAHELPEANRNARGQHVANILAFQPDERIAQVIALKDYEAAPYLVLATRKGLVKKTRLGEYDNGRSSGLIAINLREDDELIAAALISAEDDLLLVSRGAQSIRFQADDEALRPMGRATSGVMGIRLRPGDELLAMAAVRPGSDDTDDALLVVTDGGFGKRTKLSEYKRQGRGGQGVLTARIEEKRGQLVGALIVQDADEIFCITSAGVVIRMSVEPLRYLLRATGGVKLVALDPGATVVAVAHNGEAAADDATDDGEDGEAGEAGEGVGVATEETGEEASTSDDAAQVEADAAGASPADEGSDQ
;
A
#
# COMPACT_ATOMS: atom_id res chain seq x y z
N MET A 1 6.20 1.49 -58.86
CA MET A 1 5.83 2.89 -59.20
C MET A 1 4.43 3.13 -58.67
N LEU A 2 4.12 4.32 -58.16
CA LEU A 2 2.77 4.67 -57.71
C LEU A 2 1.82 4.75 -58.91
N SER A 3 0.58 4.30 -58.74
CA SER A 3 -0.47 4.64 -59.69
C SER A 3 -0.75 6.15 -59.63
N GLU A 4 -1.30 6.72 -60.70
CA GLU A 4 -1.65 8.14 -60.74
C GLU A 4 -2.67 8.51 -59.66
N ARG A 5 -3.65 7.63 -59.42
CA ARG A 5 -4.64 7.79 -58.35
C ARG A 5 -4.00 7.79 -56.96
N ASP A 6 -3.07 6.87 -56.68
CA ASP A 6 -2.38 6.80 -55.40
C ASP A 6 -1.48 8.03 -55.16
N ARG A 7 -0.86 8.55 -56.22
CA ARG A 7 -0.08 9.78 -56.14
C ARG A 7 -0.98 10.94 -55.71
N PHE A 8 -2.12 11.12 -56.38
CA PHE A 8 -3.08 12.19 -56.06
C PHE A 8 -3.72 12.00 -54.69
N GLU A 9 -4.01 10.77 -54.27
CA GLU A 9 -4.52 10.48 -52.93
C GLU A 9 -3.52 10.92 -51.85
N ALA A 10 -2.23 10.62 -52.03
CA ALA A 10 -1.19 11.07 -51.11
C ALA A 10 -1.08 12.61 -51.04
N VAL A 11 -1.17 13.30 -52.18
CA VAL A 11 -1.17 14.78 -52.25
C VAL A 11 -2.36 15.34 -51.47
N LEU A 12 -3.55 14.79 -51.74
CA LEU A 12 -4.80 15.27 -51.17
C LEU A 12 -4.82 15.10 -49.65
N LEU A 13 -4.39 13.94 -49.14
CA LEU A 13 -4.29 13.69 -47.70
C LEU A 13 -3.30 14.63 -47.01
N GLY A 14 -2.11 14.85 -47.59
CA GLY A 14 -1.11 15.74 -47.01
C GLY A 14 -1.51 17.22 -47.03
N ALA A 15 -2.18 17.66 -48.09
CA ALA A 15 -2.68 19.02 -48.22
C ALA A 15 -3.84 19.33 -47.26
N PHE A 16 -4.80 18.40 -47.13
CA PHE A 16 -5.92 18.60 -46.19
C PHE A 16 -5.51 18.49 -44.73
N LEU A 17 -4.50 17.66 -44.43
CA LEU A 17 -3.97 17.56 -43.08
C LEU A 17 -3.23 18.84 -42.66
N SER A 18 -2.53 19.51 -43.57
CA SER A 18 -1.89 20.81 -43.30
C SER A 18 -2.92 21.95 -43.25
N GLU A 19 -3.29 22.51 -44.41
CA GLU A 19 -4.06 23.75 -44.51
C GLU A 19 -5.55 23.53 -44.83
N GLY A 20 -6.01 22.28 -44.91
CA GLY A 20 -7.41 21.96 -45.16
C GLY A 20 -8.27 21.75 -43.91
N HIS A 21 -9.59 21.74 -44.15
CA HIS A 21 -10.61 21.39 -43.17
C HIS A 21 -11.72 20.55 -43.83
N VAL A 22 -12.29 19.62 -43.07
CA VAL A 22 -13.40 18.75 -43.48
C VAL A 22 -14.42 18.70 -42.35
N SER A 23 -15.66 19.07 -42.65
CA SER A 23 -16.82 18.94 -41.75
C SER A 23 -17.98 18.26 -42.47
N TYR A 24 -19.04 17.91 -41.75
CA TYR A 24 -20.23 17.31 -42.38
C TYR A 24 -20.86 18.20 -43.44
N GLU A 25 -20.82 19.53 -43.30
CA GLU A 25 -21.51 20.46 -44.20
C GLU A 25 -20.59 21.12 -45.22
N ARG A 26 -19.28 21.18 -44.93
CA ARG A 26 -18.32 21.95 -45.74
C ARG A 26 -16.90 21.39 -45.63
N ALA A 27 -16.17 21.44 -46.73
CA ALA A 27 -14.73 21.21 -46.73
C ALA A 27 -14.02 22.27 -47.57
N GLY A 28 -12.75 22.51 -47.30
CA GLY A 28 -11.98 23.45 -48.10
C GLY A 28 -10.50 23.47 -47.81
N PHE A 29 -9.76 24.05 -48.73
CA PHE A 29 -8.31 24.15 -48.72
C PHE A 29 -7.90 25.50 -49.32
N ASN A 30 -7.02 26.23 -48.64
CA ASN A 30 -6.60 27.56 -49.07
C ASN A 30 -5.08 27.64 -49.05
N ASN A 31 -4.45 28.11 -50.12
CA ASN A 31 -2.99 28.25 -50.19
C ASN A 31 -2.55 29.46 -51.02
N LEU A 32 -1.37 30.01 -50.71
CA LEU A 32 -0.78 31.17 -51.40
C LEU A 32 0.02 30.77 -52.66
N ASP A 33 0.46 29.52 -52.76
CA ASP A 33 1.13 28.97 -53.92
C ASP A 33 0.12 28.43 -54.93
N ARG A 34 0.05 29.10 -56.08
CA ARG A 34 -0.88 28.76 -57.15
C ARG A 34 -0.64 27.36 -57.71
N ASP A 35 0.61 26.96 -57.88
CA ASP A 35 0.94 25.68 -58.51
C ASP A 35 0.57 24.52 -57.59
N PHE A 36 0.83 24.67 -56.28
CA PHE A 36 0.40 23.68 -55.29
C PHE A 36 -1.13 23.64 -55.15
N PHE A 37 -1.80 24.81 -55.16
CA PHE A 37 -3.25 24.88 -55.15
C PHE A 37 -3.88 24.15 -56.35
N ASP A 38 -3.40 24.41 -57.57
CA ASP A 38 -3.92 23.77 -58.77
C ASP A 38 -3.68 22.24 -58.76
N GLU A 39 -2.57 21.76 -58.18
CA GLU A 39 -2.30 20.32 -58.00
C GLU A 39 -3.27 19.67 -56.99
N VAL A 40 -3.58 20.34 -55.86
CA VAL A 40 -4.55 19.84 -54.87
C VAL A 40 -5.95 19.81 -55.48
N VAL A 41 -6.30 20.80 -56.29
CA VAL A 41 -7.56 20.84 -57.03
C VAL A 41 -7.67 19.68 -58.02
N ALA A 42 -6.61 19.40 -58.79
CA ALA A 42 -6.56 18.25 -59.70
C ALA A 42 -6.63 16.91 -58.93
N ALA A 43 -5.99 16.83 -57.76
CA ALA A 43 -6.06 15.68 -56.88
C ALA A 43 -7.49 15.44 -56.37
N TYR A 44 -8.19 16.50 -55.97
CA TYR A 44 -9.59 16.44 -55.57
C TYR A 44 -10.47 15.91 -56.70
N ASP A 45 -10.35 16.48 -57.91
CA ASP A 45 -11.14 16.08 -59.07
C ASP A 45 -10.94 14.61 -59.45
N THR A 46 -9.73 14.09 -59.24
CA THR A 46 -9.36 12.71 -59.60
C THR A 46 -9.72 11.69 -58.53
N VAL A 47 -9.56 12.02 -57.25
CA VAL A 47 -9.68 11.06 -56.13
C VAL A 47 -11.08 11.06 -55.51
N VAL A 48 -11.70 12.24 -55.41
CA VAL A 48 -13.01 12.45 -54.78
C VAL A 48 -14.08 12.73 -55.83
N GLY A 49 -13.83 13.72 -56.70
CA GLY A 49 -14.80 14.24 -57.65
C GLY A 49 -15.93 15.04 -57.01
N GLY A 50 -16.96 15.36 -57.80
CA GLY A 50 -18.14 16.10 -57.34
C GLY A 50 -18.00 17.64 -57.44
N PRO A 51 -19.06 18.39 -57.08
CA PRO A 51 -19.09 19.85 -57.22
C PRO A 51 -18.09 20.54 -56.27
N ARG A 52 -17.29 21.47 -56.81
CA ARG A 52 -16.39 22.33 -56.05
C ARG A 52 -16.40 23.77 -56.59
N TYR A 53 -16.04 24.71 -55.74
CA TYR A 53 -15.90 26.13 -56.08
C TYR A 53 -14.47 26.57 -55.83
N THR A 54 -13.90 27.36 -56.73
CA THR A 54 -12.58 27.96 -56.55
C THR A 54 -12.67 29.46 -56.65
N ALA A 55 -12.08 30.16 -55.68
CA ALA A 55 -12.02 31.61 -55.64
C ALA A 55 -10.58 32.10 -55.38
N HIS A 56 -10.38 33.40 -55.51
CA HIS A 56 -9.16 34.04 -55.04
C HIS A 56 -9.48 35.38 -54.39
N ARG A 57 -8.73 35.75 -53.35
CA ARG A 57 -8.84 37.07 -52.70
C ARG A 57 -7.49 37.60 -52.30
N GLU A 58 -7.35 38.93 -52.30
CA GLU A 58 -6.16 39.59 -51.78
C GLU A 58 -6.25 39.67 -50.24
N ILE A 59 -5.24 39.14 -49.55
CA ILE A 59 -5.17 39.19 -48.08
C ILE A 59 -4.39 40.43 -47.61
N ALA A 60 -4.45 40.75 -46.32
CA ALA A 60 -3.84 41.96 -45.73
C ALA A 60 -2.33 42.13 -46.01
N SER A 61 -1.61 41.05 -46.37
CA SER A 61 -0.21 41.09 -46.79
C SER A 61 0.00 41.53 -48.25
N GLY A 62 -1.07 41.82 -49.00
CA GLY A 62 -1.04 42.07 -50.44
C GLY A 62 -0.81 40.82 -51.30
N SER A 63 -0.84 39.63 -50.69
CA SER A 63 -0.69 38.35 -51.40
C SER A 63 -2.05 37.83 -51.87
N LEU A 64 -2.06 37.11 -52.98
CA LEU A 64 -3.27 36.46 -53.50
C LEU A 64 -3.44 35.09 -52.84
N LEU A 65 -4.55 34.89 -52.12
CA LEU A 65 -4.93 33.61 -51.53
C LEU A 65 -5.89 32.88 -52.47
N HIS A 66 -5.56 31.64 -52.83
CA HIS A 66 -6.41 30.76 -53.62
C HIS A 66 -7.22 29.86 -52.70
N GLU A 67 -8.53 29.77 -52.94
CA GLU A 67 -9.47 29.10 -52.05
C GLU A 67 -10.26 28.02 -52.80
N LEU A 68 -10.26 26.81 -52.27
CA LEU A 68 -11.07 25.67 -52.70
C LEU A 68 -12.18 25.49 -51.67
N ASP A 69 -13.43 25.59 -52.11
CA ASP A 69 -14.62 25.48 -51.28
C ASP A 69 -15.54 24.37 -51.80
N ILE A 70 -15.89 23.42 -50.93
CA ILE A 70 -16.71 22.26 -51.23
C ILE A 70 -17.92 22.31 -50.30
N GLN A 71 -19.09 22.59 -50.88
CA GLN A 71 -20.35 22.77 -50.15
C GLN A 71 -21.22 21.51 -50.12
N ASN A 72 -20.87 20.49 -50.91
CA ASN A 72 -21.52 19.18 -50.88
C ASN A 72 -20.47 18.10 -50.60
N THR A 73 -20.48 17.60 -49.37
CA THR A 73 -19.48 16.65 -48.83
C THR A 73 -19.88 15.19 -49.00
N ALA A 74 -21.00 14.88 -49.67
CA ALA A 74 -21.45 13.49 -49.85
C ALA A 74 -20.38 12.61 -50.53
N HIS A 75 -19.68 13.14 -51.54
CA HIS A 75 -18.59 12.44 -52.22
C HIS A 75 -17.31 12.32 -51.37
N LEU A 76 -17.13 13.20 -50.39
CA LEU A 76 -15.98 13.19 -49.47
C LEU A 76 -16.09 12.09 -48.43
N GLN A 77 -17.30 11.80 -47.95
CA GLN A 77 -17.56 10.75 -46.94
C GLN A 77 -17.15 9.35 -47.44
N ASP A 78 -17.29 9.10 -48.74
CA ASP A 78 -16.88 7.85 -49.37
C ASP A 78 -15.39 7.83 -49.80
N SER A 79 -14.63 8.88 -49.45
CA SER A 79 -13.24 9.07 -49.87
C SER A 79 -12.24 8.98 -48.71
N ALA A 80 -10.94 9.01 -49.04
CA ALA A 80 -9.88 9.03 -48.04
C ALA A 80 -9.90 10.28 -47.13
N LEU A 81 -10.58 11.37 -47.54
CA LEU A 81 -10.72 12.58 -46.73
C LEU A 81 -11.73 12.44 -45.58
N ASN A 82 -12.53 11.37 -45.56
CA ASN A 82 -13.41 11.06 -44.43
C ASN A 82 -12.63 10.84 -43.12
N ASP A 83 -11.35 10.45 -43.22
CA ASP A 83 -10.47 10.30 -42.06
C ASP A 83 -10.24 11.61 -41.29
N PHE A 84 -10.56 12.77 -41.88
CA PHE A 84 -10.40 14.09 -41.25
C PHE A 84 -11.72 14.75 -40.83
N LEU A 85 -12.84 14.04 -40.94
CA LEU A 85 -14.17 14.58 -40.66
C LEU A 85 -14.28 15.09 -39.21
N ASP A 86 -14.60 16.37 -39.05
CA ASP A 86 -14.78 17.07 -37.76
C ASP A 86 -13.55 17.02 -36.82
N GLN A 87 -12.35 16.82 -37.35
CA GLN A 87 -11.12 16.88 -36.55
C GLN A 87 -10.70 18.33 -36.27
N ALA A 88 -10.59 18.70 -35.00
CA ALA A 88 -9.99 19.97 -34.60
C ALA A 88 -8.46 19.94 -34.84
N SER A 89 -7.84 21.11 -35.03
CA SER A 89 -6.39 21.21 -35.31
C SER A 89 -5.49 20.60 -34.24
N ALA A 90 -5.97 20.48 -32.99
CA ALA A 90 -5.24 19.86 -31.89
C ALA A 90 -5.32 18.31 -31.88
N ASP A 91 -6.31 17.75 -32.59
CA ASP A 91 -6.61 16.31 -32.59
C ASP A 91 -6.19 15.62 -33.89
N LYS A 92 -5.72 16.39 -34.88
CA LYS A 92 -5.21 15.88 -36.17
C LYS A 92 -4.12 14.83 -35.93
N ALA A 93 -4.10 13.77 -36.74
CA ALA A 93 -3.05 12.74 -36.74
C ALA A 93 -2.82 12.23 -38.17
N ILE A 94 -1.70 11.56 -38.44
CA ILE A 94 -1.51 10.91 -39.73
C ILE A 94 -2.46 9.70 -39.79
N PRO A 95 -3.35 9.60 -40.79
CA PRO A 95 -4.30 8.48 -40.86
C PRO A 95 -3.60 7.12 -40.97
N ALA A 96 -4.16 6.10 -40.32
CA ALA A 96 -3.63 4.73 -40.35
C ALA A 96 -3.42 4.20 -41.78
N ARG A 97 -4.28 4.62 -42.72
CA ARG A 97 -4.17 4.25 -44.13
C ARG A 97 -2.88 4.73 -44.79
N VAL A 98 -2.23 5.79 -44.30
CA VAL A 98 -0.96 6.29 -44.84
C VAL A 98 0.19 5.41 -44.35
N TRP A 99 0.14 4.97 -43.09
CA TRP A 99 1.17 4.13 -42.47
C TRP A 99 1.38 2.79 -43.14
N VAL A 100 0.30 2.17 -43.65
CA VAL A 100 0.35 0.87 -44.32
C VAL A 100 0.77 0.95 -45.81
N ARG A 101 0.99 2.14 -46.37
CA ARG A 101 1.42 2.31 -47.78
C ARG A 101 2.94 2.27 -47.91
N GLY A 102 3.43 1.93 -49.11
CA GLY A 102 4.87 1.92 -49.39
C GLY A 102 5.52 3.32 -49.37
N SER A 103 6.85 3.36 -49.27
CA SER A 103 7.64 4.59 -49.09
C SER A 103 7.42 5.66 -50.17
N ALA A 104 7.08 5.27 -51.40
CA ALA A 104 6.76 6.24 -52.45
C ALA A 104 5.51 7.07 -52.12
N PHE A 105 4.47 6.44 -51.53
CA PHE A 105 3.24 7.11 -51.11
C PHE A 105 3.51 8.05 -49.95
N LYS A 106 4.16 7.53 -48.89
CA LYS A 106 4.55 8.30 -47.70
C LYS A 106 5.41 9.51 -48.07
N ARG A 107 6.33 9.37 -49.03
CA ARG A 107 7.14 10.49 -49.56
C ARG A 107 6.26 11.58 -50.14
N ARG A 108 5.30 11.22 -51.01
CA ARG A 108 4.40 12.18 -51.66
C ARG A 108 3.47 12.86 -50.66
N PHE A 109 3.00 12.12 -49.67
CA PHE A 109 2.22 12.64 -48.56
C PHE A 109 3.01 13.67 -47.74
N LEU A 110 4.24 13.33 -47.32
CA LEU A 110 5.11 14.26 -46.57
C LEU A 110 5.47 15.50 -47.39
N GLN A 111 5.75 15.35 -48.69
CA GLN A 111 5.98 16.49 -49.59
C GLN A 111 4.80 17.46 -49.57
N ALA A 112 3.57 16.97 -49.72
CA ALA A 112 2.37 17.80 -49.69
C ALA A 112 2.14 18.45 -48.32
N LEU A 113 2.36 17.69 -47.23
CA LEU A 113 2.24 18.19 -45.87
C LEU A 113 3.21 19.33 -45.57
N PHE A 114 4.48 19.17 -45.97
CA PHE A 114 5.51 20.21 -45.83
C PHE A 114 5.32 21.37 -46.82
N GLU A 115 4.69 21.15 -47.98
CA GLU A 115 4.37 22.24 -48.90
C GLU A 115 3.32 23.20 -48.33
N GLY A 116 2.39 22.72 -47.51
CA GLY A 116 1.50 23.56 -46.69
C GLY A 116 2.27 24.23 -45.54
N ASP A 117 2.31 23.57 -44.37
CA ASP A 117 2.80 24.17 -43.11
C ASP A 117 4.33 24.08 -42.91
N GLY A 118 5.07 23.52 -43.87
CA GLY A 118 6.52 23.42 -43.80
C GLY A 118 7.25 24.67 -44.29
N SER A 119 8.44 24.90 -43.76
CA SER A 119 9.31 26.03 -44.12
C SER A 119 10.80 25.65 -44.12
N ALA A 120 11.57 26.37 -44.93
CA ALA A 120 13.04 26.28 -44.96
C ALA A 120 13.67 27.68 -44.90
N SER A 121 14.61 27.87 -43.98
CA SER A 121 15.25 29.14 -43.67
C SER A 121 16.73 28.97 -43.34
N ARG A 122 17.56 29.95 -43.73
CA ARG A 122 18.97 30.03 -43.31
C ARG A 122 19.03 30.63 -41.90
N LEU A 123 19.78 30.00 -41.01
CA LEU A 123 20.03 30.49 -39.66
C LEU A 123 21.40 31.20 -39.57
N PRO A 124 21.64 32.01 -38.51
CA PRO A 124 22.97 32.54 -38.21
C PRO A 124 24.03 31.44 -38.09
N ARG A 125 25.32 31.80 -38.21
CA ARG A 125 26.48 30.87 -38.11
C ARG A 125 26.52 29.75 -39.17
N ASN A 126 26.01 29.99 -40.38
CA ASN A 126 25.99 29.00 -41.47
C ASN A 126 25.22 27.70 -41.12
N SER A 127 24.12 27.84 -40.39
CA SER A 127 23.19 26.75 -40.12
C SER A 127 21.90 26.89 -40.96
N ILE A 128 21.10 25.84 -40.98
CA ILE A 128 19.83 25.76 -41.72
C ILE A 128 18.76 25.20 -40.81
N GLN A 129 17.53 25.67 -41.02
CA GLN A 129 16.34 25.09 -40.43
C GLN A 129 15.36 24.69 -41.53
N VAL A 130 14.95 23.43 -41.50
CA VAL A 130 13.70 22.97 -42.11
C VAL A 130 12.75 22.69 -40.95
N SER A 131 11.52 23.17 -41.01
CA SER A 131 10.57 22.93 -39.94
C SER A 131 9.14 22.80 -40.42
N TYR A 132 8.39 21.96 -39.71
CA TYR A 132 6.94 21.80 -39.80
C TYR A 132 6.35 22.12 -38.42
N SER A 133 5.25 22.86 -38.41
CA SER A 133 4.58 23.21 -37.16
C SER A 133 3.11 22.78 -37.17
N THR A 134 2.61 22.39 -36.01
CA THR A 134 1.21 21.99 -35.82
C THR A 134 0.77 22.22 -34.37
N ARG A 135 -0.54 22.32 -34.12
CA ARG A 135 -1.09 22.35 -32.74
C ARG A 135 -1.31 20.95 -32.15
N SER A 136 -1.32 19.91 -32.99
CA SER A 136 -1.47 18.53 -32.52
C SER A 136 -0.11 17.94 -32.14
N GLU A 137 0.02 17.51 -30.89
CA GLU A 137 1.19 16.78 -30.43
C GLU A 137 1.32 15.44 -31.17
N GLN A 138 0.22 14.73 -31.35
CA GLN A 138 0.20 13.43 -32.02
C GLN A 138 0.68 13.55 -33.47
N LEU A 139 0.18 14.55 -34.21
CA LEU A 139 0.63 14.78 -35.58
C LEU A 139 2.12 15.12 -35.64
N ALA A 140 2.62 15.92 -34.71
CA ALA A 140 4.04 16.25 -34.67
C ALA A 140 4.92 15.01 -34.42
N ARG A 141 4.48 14.11 -33.55
CA ARG A 141 5.13 12.81 -33.29
C ARG A 141 5.06 11.89 -34.51
N ASP A 142 3.89 11.80 -35.15
CA ASP A 142 3.68 11.00 -36.36
C ASP A 142 4.60 11.47 -37.51
N VAL A 143 4.70 12.78 -37.72
CA VAL A 143 5.59 13.37 -38.74
C VAL A 143 7.05 13.09 -38.41
N GLN A 144 7.47 13.24 -37.16
CA GLN A 144 8.83 12.89 -36.72
C GLN A 144 9.13 11.41 -37.01
N ALA A 145 8.22 10.50 -36.65
CA ALA A 145 8.38 9.07 -36.89
C ALA A 145 8.44 8.74 -38.39
N MET A 146 7.57 9.36 -39.21
CA MET A 146 7.56 9.10 -40.65
C MET A 146 8.82 9.62 -41.35
N LEU A 147 9.40 10.73 -40.87
CA LEU A 147 10.70 11.22 -41.37
C LEU A 147 11.85 10.23 -41.11
N LEU A 148 11.79 9.46 -40.01
CA LEU A 148 12.79 8.43 -39.71
C LEU A 148 12.77 7.28 -40.73
N GLU A 149 11.61 6.94 -41.33
CA GLU A 149 11.55 5.95 -42.42
C GLU A 149 12.35 6.39 -43.67
N PHE A 150 12.59 7.70 -43.82
CA PHE A 150 13.45 8.26 -44.85
C PHE A 150 14.89 8.51 -44.37
N GLY A 151 15.22 8.08 -43.15
CA GLY A 151 16.50 8.33 -42.49
C GLY A 151 16.76 9.82 -42.24
N VAL A 152 15.71 10.61 -42.03
CA VAL A 152 15.81 12.03 -41.70
C VAL A 152 15.52 12.19 -40.21
N VAL A 153 16.55 12.55 -39.43
CA VAL A 153 16.44 12.71 -37.98
C VAL A 153 15.98 14.13 -37.67
N SER A 154 14.86 14.23 -36.94
CA SER A 154 14.25 15.51 -36.55
C SER A 154 14.12 15.65 -35.04
N ARG A 155 14.05 16.89 -34.56
CA ARG A 155 13.78 17.20 -33.16
C ARG A 155 12.38 17.78 -33.00
N LEU A 156 11.75 17.41 -31.89
CA LEU A 156 10.44 17.93 -31.49
C LEU A 156 10.62 19.02 -30.42
N CYS A 157 9.97 20.16 -30.59
CA CYS A 157 9.95 21.24 -29.59
C CYS A 157 8.52 21.72 -29.36
N ALA A 158 8.13 21.84 -28.09
CA ALA A 158 6.91 22.52 -27.68
C ALA A 158 7.17 24.03 -27.51
N HIS A 159 6.29 24.87 -28.04
CA HIS A 159 6.37 26.32 -27.91
C HIS A 159 5.32 26.82 -26.92
N ALA A 160 5.60 27.92 -26.21
CA ALA A 160 4.69 28.48 -25.20
C ALA A 160 3.31 28.91 -25.75
N SER A 161 3.21 29.06 -27.07
CA SER A 161 1.97 29.32 -27.81
C SER A 161 1.06 28.09 -27.96
N GLY A 162 1.46 26.91 -27.46
CA GLY A 162 0.74 25.64 -27.63
C GLY A 162 0.99 24.96 -28.98
N GLU A 163 2.04 25.37 -29.70
CA GLU A 163 2.42 24.83 -31.00
C GLU A 163 3.60 23.85 -30.85
N TRP A 164 3.53 22.73 -31.55
CA TRP A 164 4.58 21.72 -31.66
C TRP A 164 5.33 21.90 -32.96
N LYS A 165 6.65 21.96 -32.89
CA LYS A 165 7.55 22.17 -34.03
C LYS A 165 8.45 20.96 -34.22
N VAL A 166 8.33 20.31 -35.38
CA VAL A 166 9.28 19.31 -35.89
C VAL A 166 10.32 20.06 -36.70
N TYR A 167 11.59 20.08 -36.27
CA TYR A 167 12.64 20.81 -36.98
C TYR A 167 13.92 20.01 -37.21
N LEU A 168 14.53 20.26 -38.36
CA LEU A 168 15.85 19.78 -38.79
C LEU A 168 16.82 20.95 -38.62
N GLY A 169 17.79 20.81 -37.72
CA GLY A 169 18.67 21.91 -37.30
C GLY A 169 20.11 21.87 -37.85
N ASN A 170 20.43 20.93 -38.73
CA ASN A 170 21.77 20.78 -39.29
C ASN A 170 21.75 20.55 -40.79
N ARG A 171 22.91 20.74 -41.43
CA ARG A 171 23.07 20.63 -42.89
C ARG A 171 22.76 19.22 -43.39
N ARG A 172 23.26 18.19 -42.71
CA ARG A 172 23.08 16.79 -43.10
C ARG A 172 21.61 16.39 -43.20
N GLU A 173 20.83 16.61 -42.14
CA GLU A 173 19.41 16.26 -42.12
C GLU A 173 18.61 17.08 -43.13
N ALA A 174 18.94 18.36 -43.33
CA ALA A 174 18.31 19.17 -44.35
C ALA A 174 18.63 18.72 -45.78
N ARG A 175 19.84 18.20 -46.04
CA ARG A 175 20.22 17.56 -47.31
C ARG A 175 19.45 16.25 -47.51
N LEU A 176 19.44 15.37 -46.50
CA LEU A 176 18.69 14.11 -46.54
C LEU A 176 17.20 14.36 -46.78
N PHE A 177 16.63 15.36 -46.12
CA PHE A 177 15.27 15.81 -46.40
C PHE A 177 15.13 16.27 -47.85
N ALA A 178 15.99 17.17 -48.34
CA ALA A 178 15.92 17.69 -49.71
C ALA A 178 15.99 16.59 -50.79
N ASP A 179 16.76 15.53 -50.52
CA ASP A 179 17.01 14.44 -51.47
C ASP A 179 15.95 13.32 -51.37
N ARG A 180 15.52 12.96 -50.15
CA ARG A 180 14.67 11.78 -49.89
C ARG A 180 13.19 12.12 -49.68
N VAL A 181 12.87 13.35 -49.26
CA VAL A 181 11.50 13.86 -49.08
C VAL A 181 11.31 15.10 -49.94
N GLY A 182 11.80 16.25 -49.51
CA GLY A 182 11.82 17.50 -50.26
C GLY A 182 10.51 18.29 -50.22
N PHE A 183 10.54 19.45 -50.86
CA PHE A 183 9.39 20.30 -51.13
C PHE A 183 8.98 20.22 -52.61
N TRP A 184 7.91 20.90 -52.99
CA TRP A 184 7.58 21.21 -54.38
C TRP A 184 8.15 22.55 -54.83
N GLY A 185 8.31 22.68 -56.16
CA GLY A 185 8.61 23.93 -56.88
C GLY A 185 9.56 24.92 -56.19
N ARG A 186 8.99 26.03 -55.72
CA ARG A 186 9.72 27.20 -55.20
C ARG A 186 10.40 26.91 -53.86
N LYS A 187 9.72 26.26 -52.91
CA LYS A 187 10.29 25.93 -51.60
C LYS A 187 11.48 24.98 -51.74
N GLN A 188 11.41 24.02 -52.67
CA GLN A 188 12.54 23.11 -52.95
C GLN A 188 13.74 23.84 -53.56
N THR A 189 13.48 24.74 -54.50
CA THR A 189 14.54 25.57 -55.12
C THR A 189 15.21 26.45 -54.06
N LYS A 190 14.42 27.05 -53.15
CA LYS A 190 14.93 27.82 -52.01
C LYS A 190 15.78 26.96 -51.08
N LEU A 191 15.32 25.76 -50.70
CA LEU A 191 16.06 24.85 -49.84
C LEU A 191 17.42 24.48 -50.46
N ARG A 192 17.44 24.13 -51.75
CA ARG A 192 18.68 23.81 -52.47
C ARG A 192 19.63 25.00 -52.55
N ALA A 193 19.12 26.21 -52.76
CA ALA A 193 19.94 27.43 -52.77
C ALA A 193 20.55 27.72 -51.38
N ILE A 194 19.79 27.52 -50.30
CA ILE A 194 20.31 27.67 -48.93
C ILE A 194 21.41 26.63 -48.66
N LEU A 195 21.19 25.37 -49.05
CA LEU A 195 22.19 24.30 -48.92
C LEU A 195 23.44 24.60 -49.75
N ALA A 196 23.32 25.11 -50.98
CA ALA A 196 24.49 25.51 -51.77
C ALA A 196 25.30 26.65 -51.12
N GLY A 197 24.64 27.54 -50.35
CA GLY A 197 25.27 28.68 -49.68
C GLY A 197 25.88 28.41 -48.30
N ILE A 198 25.79 27.17 -47.79
CA ILE A 198 26.34 26.75 -46.50
C ILE A 198 27.58 25.86 -46.75
N PRO A 199 28.73 26.15 -46.13
CA PRO A 199 29.92 25.31 -46.25
C PRO A 199 29.67 23.86 -45.80
N GLU A 200 30.38 22.90 -46.42
CA GLU A 200 30.36 21.49 -46.01
C GLU A 200 30.97 21.26 -44.62
N THR A 201 31.72 22.24 -44.10
CA THR A 201 32.33 22.25 -42.77
C THR A 201 31.48 23.03 -41.75
N SER A 202 30.14 22.96 -41.84
CA SER A 202 29.26 23.64 -40.89
C SER A 202 29.55 23.22 -39.45
N THR A 203 29.53 24.18 -38.52
CA THR A 203 29.78 23.94 -37.09
C THR A 203 28.58 23.32 -36.38
N SER A 204 27.41 23.32 -37.01
CA SER A 204 26.16 22.75 -36.49
C SER A 204 26.02 21.31 -36.98
N LEU A 205 26.79 20.39 -36.39
CA LEU A 205 26.78 18.96 -36.75
C LEU A 205 25.50 18.26 -36.29
N SER A 206 25.14 17.17 -36.98
CA SER A 206 24.11 16.25 -36.48
C SER A 206 24.49 15.68 -35.10
N SER A 207 23.49 15.46 -34.25
CA SER A 207 23.68 14.72 -32.98
C SER A 207 23.66 13.21 -33.16
N ASP A 208 23.33 12.74 -34.37
CA ASP A 208 23.32 11.34 -34.74
C ASP A 208 24.72 10.72 -34.69
N HIS A 209 24.81 9.54 -34.09
CA HIS A 209 26.05 8.78 -33.90
C HIS A 209 25.72 7.33 -33.60
N VAL A 210 26.64 6.43 -33.95
CA VAL A 210 26.57 5.04 -33.50
C VAL A 210 27.11 5.00 -32.07
N PRO A 211 26.33 4.55 -31.07
CA PRO A 211 26.79 4.45 -29.69
C PRO A 211 28.07 3.60 -29.58
N PHE A 212 28.93 3.97 -28.62
CA PHE A 212 30.16 3.23 -28.24
C PHE A 212 31.28 3.13 -29.28
N VAL A 213 31.01 3.32 -30.58
CA VAL A 213 32.02 3.22 -31.64
C VAL A 213 33.20 4.17 -31.40
N ALA A 214 32.92 5.42 -31.07
CA ALA A 214 33.97 6.41 -30.83
C ALA A 214 34.79 6.10 -29.58
N ASP A 215 34.15 5.64 -28.50
CA ASP A 215 34.82 5.28 -27.26
C ASP A 215 35.67 4.02 -27.43
N TYR A 216 35.17 3.05 -28.19
CA TYR A 216 35.91 1.88 -28.61
C TYR A 216 37.15 2.28 -29.41
N LEU A 217 37.02 3.11 -30.44
CA LEU A 217 38.17 3.58 -31.21
C LEU A 217 39.18 4.40 -30.39
N ARG A 218 38.72 5.19 -29.41
CA ARG A 218 39.61 5.92 -28.49
C ARG A 218 40.36 5.00 -27.52
N GLY A 219 39.79 3.84 -27.19
CA GLY A 219 40.37 2.85 -26.29
C GLY A 219 41.33 1.88 -27.00
N SER A 220 40.89 1.33 -28.14
CA SER A 220 41.57 0.24 -28.85
C SER A 220 41.82 0.50 -30.34
N GLY A 221 41.38 1.62 -30.91
CA GLY A 221 41.48 1.88 -32.35
C GLY A 221 42.90 2.10 -32.90
N ALA A 222 43.89 2.38 -32.05
CA ALA A 222 45.26 2.64 -32.49
C ALA A 222 46.33 2.10 -31.53
N SER A 223 47.46 1.66 -32.07
CA SER A 223 48.62 1.21 -31.29
C SER A 223 49.63 2.34 -31.02
N GLY A 224 49.75 3.30 -31.94
CA GLY A 224 50.66 4.45 -31.85
C GLY A 224 50.17 5.57 -30.92
N LYS A 225 51.08 6.22 -30.18
CA LYS A 225 50.74 7.31 -29.25
C LYS A 225 50.15 8.55 -29.95
N ALA A 226 50.70 8.90 -31.12
CA ALA A 226 50.24 10.05 -31.90
C ALA A 226 48.80 9.86 -32.42
N ASP A 227 48.50 8.67 -32.93
CA ASP A 227 47.18 8.34 -33.47
C ASP A 227 46.11 8.23 -32.37
N ARG A 228 46.44 7.65 -31.20
CA ARG A 228 45.55 7.67 -30.02
C ARG A 228 45.23 9.08 -29.56
N GLU A 229 46.23 9.96 -29.55
CA GLU A 229 46.03 11.37 -29.17
C GLU A 229 45.18 12.11 -30.20
N TRP A 230 45.32 11.78 -31.48
CA TRP A 230 44.48 12.32 -32.55
C TRP A 230 43.01 11.88 -32.39
N LEU A 231 42.74 10.58 -32.22
CA LEU A 231 41.39 10.02 -32.04
C LEU A 231 40.67 10.57 -30.79
N ARG A 232 41.43 10.97 -29.76
CA ARG A 232 40.88 11.63 -28.55
C ARG A 232 40.56 13.11 -28.77
N ARG A 233 41.36 13.81 -29.59
CA ARG A 233 41.18 15.27 -29.83
C ARG A 233 40.17 15.60 -30.91
N HIS A 234 39.90 14.67 -31.82
CA HIS A 234 39.00 14.91 -32.95
C HIS A 234 37.64 14.28 -32.71
N ASN A 235 36.60 14.94 -33.21
CA ASN A 235 35.24 14.43 -33.16
C ASN A 235 35.08 13.32 -34.22
N ILE A 236 34.99 12.08 -33.72
CA ILE A 236 34.71 10.86 -34.49
C ILE A 236 33.38 10.22 -34.06
N ASP A 237 32.61 10.89 -33.19
CA ASP A 237 31.30 10.40 -32.76
C ASP A 237 30.27 10.64 -33.87
N ARG A 238 30.32 11.79 -34.55
CA ARG A 238 29.26 12.19 -35.48
C ARG A 238 29.34 11.43 -36.80
N ILE A 239 28.21 10.89 -37.25
CA ILE A 239 28.10 10.21 -38.55
C ILE A 239 28.49 11.14 -39.72
N GLU A 240 28.21 12.44 -39.60
CA GLU A 240 28.59 13.45 -40.60
C GLU A 240 30.12 13.59 -40.75
N ARG A 241 30.90 13.29 -39.70
CA ARG A 241 32.38 13.26 -39.78
C ARG A 241 32.86 12.02 -40.51
N TRP A 242 32.22 10.87 -40.31
CA TRP A 242 32.49 9.65 -41.07
C TRP A 242 32.12 9.81 -42.55
N GLU A 243 31.00 10.46 -42.88
CA GLU A 243 30.61 10.68 -44.29
C GLU A 243 31.61 11.58 -45.05
N ARG A 244 32.22 12.58 -44.39
CA ARG A 244 33.09 13.56 -45.03
C ARG A 244 34.58 13.21 -44.95
N ASP A 245 35.03 12.78 -43.78
CA ASP A 245 36.46 12.66 -43.44
C ASP A 245 36.84 11.21 -43.09
N ALA A 246 36.09 10.20 -43.57
CA ALA A 246 36.37 8.79 -43.32
C ALA A 246 37.83 8.42 -43.59
N ASP A 247 38.39 8.86 -44.72
CA ASP A 247 39.78 8.53 -45.09
C ASP A 247 40.79 9.06 -44.07
N GLU A 248 40.57 10.28 -43.54
CA GLU A 248 41.39 10.87 -42.49
C GLU A 248 41.25 10.06 -41.18
N ILE A 249 40.02 9.77 -40.78
CA ILE A 249 39.75 8.99 -39.56
C ILE A 249 40.37 7.59 -39.67
N TRP A 250 40.19 6.91 -40.80
CA TRP A 250 40.76 5.58 -41.06
C TRP A 250 42.28 5.57 -41.12
N SER A 251 42.93 6.68 -41.49
CA SER A 251 44.39 6.78 -41.45
C SER A 251 44.95 6.71 -40.02
N HIS A 252 44.14 7.06 -39.02
CA HIS A 252 44.51 7.02 -37.60
C HIS A 252 43.98 5.78 -36.84
N VAL A 253 43.08 5.00 -37.44
CA VAL A 253 42.67 3.69 -36.91
C VAL A 253 43.63 2.62 -37.42
N THR A 254 44.69 2.39 -36.64
CA THR A 254 45.81 1.51 -37.01
C THR A 254 45.64 0.06 -36.54
N ASP A 255 44.67 -0.22 -35.66
CA ASP A 255 44.35 -1.58 -35.23
C ASP A 255 43.44 -2.30 -36.25
N PRO A 256 43.91 -3.41 -36.86
CA PRO A 256 43.12 -4.17 -37.83
C PRO A 256 41.82 -4.76 -37.27
N GLU A 257 41.79 -5.17 -35.99
CA GLU A 257 40.59 -5.73 -35.38
C GLU A 257 39.56 -4.65 -35.12
N ALA A 258 40.00 -3.50 -34.59
CA ALA A 258 39.11 -2.36 -34.39
C ALA A 258 38.53 -1.86 -35.71
N ARG A 259 39.33 -1.87 -36.77
CA ARG A 259 38.89 -1.53 -38.13
C ARG A 259 37.84 -2.51 -38.65
N ALA A 260 38.06 -3.81 -38.52
CA ALA A 260 37.12 -4.83 -38.98
C ALA A 260 35.76 -4.77 -38.27
N VAL A 261 35.74 -4.39 -36.99
CA VAL A 261 34.51 -4.22 -36.20
C VAL A 261 33.77 -2.94 -36.59
N VAL A 262 34.50 -1.83 -36.74
CA VAL A 262 33.88 -0.51 -36.92
C VAL A 262 33.51 -0.23 -38.36
N GLU A 263 34.28 -0.71 -39.33
CA GLU A 263 34.07 -0.43 -40.76
C GLU A 263 32.65 -0.76 -41.24
N PRO A 264 32.05 -1.93 -40.91
CA PRO A 264 30.66 -2.22 -41.27
C PRO A 264 29.63 -1.28 -40.62
N LEU A 265 29.92 -0.79 -39.41
CA LEU A 265 29.01 0.07 -38.63
C LEU A 265 28.96 1.50 -39.16
N VAL A 266 30.10 2.04 -39.64
CA VAL A 266 30.21 3.44 -40.08
C VAL A 266 30.15 3.61 -41.61
N SER A 267 30.39 2.56 -42.38
CA SER A 267 30.30 2.60 -43.86
C SER A 267 28.86 2.44 -44.40
N GLY A 268 27.91 2.04 -43.55
CA GLY A 268 26.53 1.77 -43.96
C GLY A 268 26.37 0.51 -44.83
N LEU A 269 27.42 -0.32 -44.96
CA LEU A 269 27.37 -1.61 -45.66
C LEU A 269 26.80 -2.70 -44.74
N HIS A 270 25.52 -2.57 -44.36
CA HIS A 270 24.78 -3.74 -43.91
C HIS A 270 24.29 -4.49 -45.16
N TYR A 271 24.85 -5.69 -45.36
CA TYR A 271 24.43 -6.65 -46.38
C TYR A 271 23.00 -7.09 -46.07
N TYR A 272 22.02 -6.63 -46.84
CA TYR A 272 20.78 -7.37 -47.00
C TYR A 272 21.10 -8.55 -47.93
N ALA A 273 21.42 -9.71 -47.37
CA ALA A 273 21.45 -10.93 -48.16
C ALA A 273 20.00 -11.33 -48.45
N GLU A 274 19.62 -11.39 -49.72
CA GLU A 274 18.35 -11.98 -50.12
C GLU A 274 18.37 -13.47 -49.77
N VAL A 275 17.34 -13.96 -49.08
CA VAL A 275 17.24 -15.40 -48.76
C VAL A 275 17.05 -16.14 -50.07
N THR A 276 18.11 -16.79 -50.54
CA THR A 276 18.13 -17.49 -51.83
C THR A 276 17.55 -18.90 -51.75
N ASP A 277 17.55 -19.53 -50.57
CA ASP A 277 17.00 -20.87 -50.33
C ASP A 277 16.68 -21.08 -48.84
N VAL A 278 15.68 -21.92 -48.53
CA VAL A 278 15.32 -22.34 -47.17
C VAL A 278 15.25 -23.86 -47.14
N SER A 279 16.05 -24.51 -46.28
CA SER A 279 16.08 -25.96 -46.11
C SER A 279 15.99 -26.39 -44.63
N GLN A 280 15.51 -27.61 -44.40
CA GLN A 280 15.28 -28.15 -43.06
C GLN A 280 16.60 -28.66 -42.45
N ALA A 281 17.08 -28.02 -41.37
CA ALA A 281 18.40 -28.27 -40.80
C ALA A 281 18.43 -29.26 -39.60
N GLY A 282 17.30 -29.86 -39.24
CA GLY A 282 17.20 -30.73 -38.06
C GLY A 282 17.29 -29.98 -36.72
N VAL A 283 17.57 -30.70 -35.62
CA VAL A 283 17.78 -30.09 -34.30
C VAL A 283 19.17 -29.47 -34.26
N GLN A 284 19.23 -28.15 -34.16
CA GLN A 284 20.46 -27.39 -34.03
C GLN A 284 20.50 -26.68 -32.67
N PRO A 285 21.69 -26.47 -32.07
CA PRO A 285 21.82 -25.57 -30.95
C PRO A 285 21.40 -24.16 -31.39
N VAL A 286 20.31 -23.67 -30.79
CA VAL A 286 19.90 -22.28 -30.96
C VAL A 286 20.74 -21.46 -29.99
N PHE A 287 21.55 -20.56 -30.52
CA PHE A 287 22.26 -19.58 -29.72
C PHE A 287 21.30 -18.41 -29.48
N SER A 288 20.89 -18.24 -28.23
CA SER A 288 20.21 -17.02 -27.83
C SER A 288 21.26 -15.94 -27.59
N PHE A 289 21.11 -14.82 -28.28
CA PHE A 289 21.98 -13.66 -28.12
C PHE A 289 21.29 -12.68 -27.18
N ARG A 290 21.86 -12.52 -25.99
CA ARG A 290 21.46 -11.47 -25.05
C ARG A 290 22.24 -10.21 -25.37
N VAL A 291 21.52 -9.10 -25.56
CA VAL A 291 22.12 -7.76 -25.59
C VAL A 291 21.99 -7.19 -24.19
N ASP A 292 23.11 -6.99 -23.49
CA ASP A 292 23.10 -6.27 -22.22
C ASP A 292 22.84 -4.78 -22.49
N SER A 293 21.58 -4.38 -22.33
CA SER A 293 21.05 -3.03 -22.56
C SER A 293 20.12 -2.65 -21.41
N ASP A 294 20.08 -1.37 -21.08
CA ASP A 294 19.07 -0.81 -20.15
C ASP A 294 17.65 -0.85 -20.73
N ASP A 295 17.53 -1.07 -22.05
CA ASP A 295 16.25 -1.23 -22.76
C ASP A 295 15.89 -2.71 -22.94
N HIS A 296 14.69 -3.08 -22.49
CA HIS A 296 14.12 -4.43 -22.55
C HIS A 296 13.60 -4.77 -23.96
N ALA A 297 13.48 -3.76 -24.82
CA ALA A 297 13.14 -3.89 -26.22
C ALA A 297 14.13 -3.09 -27.06
N PHE A 298 14.59 -3.64 -28.18
CA PHE A 298 15.36 -2.86 -29.15
C PHE A 298 14.83 -3.12 -30.54
N LEU A 299 14.91 -2.12 -31.40
CA LEU A 299 14.55 -2.24 -32.81
C LEU A 299 15.75 -2.84 -33.55
N SER A 300 15.63 -4.11 -33.93
CA SER A 300 16.47 -4.70 -34.98
C SER A 300 15.59 -4.97 -36.19
N ASP A 301 15.95 -4.43 -37.36
CA ASP A 301 15.24 -4.67 -38.62
C ASP A 301 13.74 -4.31 -38.61
N GLY A 302 13.34 -3.29 -37.85
CA GLY A 302 11.93 -2.88 -37.77
C GLY A 302 11.03 -3.87 -37.01
N PHE A 303 11.60 -4.88 -36.37
CA PHE A 303 10.94 -5.72 -35.38
C PHE A 303 11.32 -5.25 -33.97
N VAL A 304 10.34 -5.24 -33.08
CA VAL A 304 10.59 -5.10 -31.64
C VAL A 304 11.21 -6.41 -31.17
N SER A 305 12.52 -6.42 -30.96
CA SER A 305 13.23 -7.57 -30.38
C SER A 305 13.18 -7.46 -28.86
N HIS A 306 12.59 -8.46 -28.22
CA HIS A 306 12.47 -8.52 -26.76
C HIS A 306 13.74 -9.15 -26.16
N ASN A 307 14.44 -8.43 -25.29
CA ASN A 307 15.61 -8.93 -24.54
C ASN A 307 15.25 -9.92 -23.41
N THR A 308 14.12 -10.63 -23.53
CA THR A 308 13.61 -11.55 -22.48
C THR A 308 13.51 -12.97 -23.01
N GLU A 309 14.08 -13.91 -22.25
CA GLU A 309 14.01 -15.35 -22.52
C GLU A 309 13.10 -16.05 -21.49
N CYS A 310 12.42 -17.12 -21.90
CA CYS A 310 11.62 -17.92 -21.00
C CYS A 310 11.85 -19.42 -21.23
N ARG A 311 11.80 -20.19 -20.14
CA ARG A 311 11.82 -21.66 -20.14
C ARG A 311 10.97 -22.18 -18.99
N LEU A 312 10.53 -23.43 -19.08
CA LEU A 312 9.83 -24.08 -17.99
C LEU A 312 10.76 -24.26 -16.78
N ALA A 313 10.26 -23.93 -15.60
CA ALA A 313 10.91 -24.27 -14.35
C ALA A 313 10.83 -25.80 -14.10
N PRO A 314 11.76 -26.40 -13.35
CA PRO A 314 11.71 -27.82 -13.02
C PRO A 314 10.36 -28.27 -12.42
N LEU A 315 9.78 -27.45 -11.53
CA LEU A 315 8.46 -27.73 -10.92
C LEU A 315 7.32 -27.71 -11.94
N ALA A 316 7.44 -26.92 -13.02
CA ALA A 316 6.47 -26.92 -14.11
C ALA A 316 6.56 -28.21 -14.96
N MET A 317 7.71 -28.88 -14.99
CA MET A 317 7.82 -30.21 -15.61
C MET A 317 7.03 -31.25 -14.83
N GLU A 318 6.93 -31.15 -13.50
CA GLU A 318 6.06 -32.02 -12.69
C GLU A 318 4.57 -31.76 -12.94
N MET A 319 4.20 -30.57 -13.44
CA MET A 319 2.82 -30.31 -13.87
C MET A 319 2.49 -31.07 -15.17
N LEU A 320 3.47 -31.27 -16.05
CA LEU A 320 3.35 -31.86 -17.38
C LEU A 320 3.82 -33.32 -17.43
N ARG A 321 4.28 -33.88 -16.31
CA ARG A 321 4.88 -35.21 -16.26
C ARG A 321 3.90 -36.27 -16.76
N GLU A 322 4.37 -37.10 -17.70
CA GLU A 322 3.64 -38.24 -18.26
C GLU A 322 2.36 -37.85 -19.04
N ILE A 323 2.22 -36.59 -19.45
CA ILE A 323 1.06 -36.10 -20.21
C ILE A 323 0.87 -36.82 -21.56
N ASP A 324 1.93 -37.40 -22.11
CA ASP A 324 1.95 -38.20 -23.35
C ASP A 324 1.46 -39.64 -23.16
N GLN A 325 1.14 -40.05 -21.94
CA GLN A 325 0.68 -41.41 -21.58
C GLN A 325 -0.84 -41.49 -21.36
N GLU A 326 -1.61 -40.67 -22.10
CA GLU A 326 -3.08 -40.62 -22.03
C GLU A 326 -3.63 -40.39 -20.61
N THR A 327 -2.86 -39.68 -19.76
CA THR A 327 -3.21 -39.44 -18.36
C THR A 327 -4.33 -38.42 -18.16
N VAL A 328 -4.64 -37.63 -19.19
CA VAL A 328 -5.66 -36.58 -19.18
C VAL A 328 -6.38 -36.55 -20.53
N ASP A 329 -7.57 -35.96 -20.54
CA ASP A 329 -8.33 -35.79 -21.77
C ASP A 329 -7.79 -34.64 -22.62
N PHE A 330 -7.82 -34.81 -23.93
CA PHE A 330 -7.42 -33.80 -24.90
C PHE A 330 -8.62 -33.38 -25.76
N THR A 331 -8.67 -32.10 -26.10
CA THR A 331 -9.67 -31.52 -26.98
C THR A 331 -8.99 -30.81 -28.16
N PRO A 332 -9.67 -30.65 -29.31
CA PRO A 332 -9.16 -29.83 -30.39
C PRO A 332 -8.95 -28.39 -29.92
N ASN A 333 -7.84 -27.78 -30.36
CA ASN A 333 -7.57 -26.36 -30.15
C ASN A 333 -8.54 -25.46 -30.95
N TYR A 334 -8.38 -24.14 -30.84
CA TYR A 334 -9.28 -23.15 -31.44
C TYR A 334 -9.49 -23.27 -32.96
N ASP A 335 -8.52 -23.80 -33.72
CA ASP A 335 -8.60 -23.99 -35.18
C ASP A 335 -8.76 -25.47 -35.60
N GLY A 336 -8.83 -26.38 -34.63
CA GLY A 336 -8.99 -27.82 -34.82
C GLY A 336 -7.77 -28.55 -35.41
N ARG A 337 -6.62 -27.89 -35.56
CA ARG A 337 -5.41 -28.52 -36.15
C ARG A 337 -4.60 -29.32 -35.15
N SER A 338 -4.64 -28.95 -33.89
CA SER A 338 -3.87 -29.58 -32.81
C SER A 338 -4.78 -29.98 -31.66
N GLN A 339 -4.28 -30.85 -30.79
CA GLN A 339 -4.95 -31.22 -29.55
C GLN A 339 -4.33 -30.46 -28.38
N GLU A 340 -5.13 -30.07 -27.40
CA GLU A 340 -4.71 -29.44 -26.16
C GLU A 340 -5.32 -30.16 -24.94
N PRO A 341 -4.61 -30.27 -23.81
CA PRO A 341 -5.12 -30.95 -22.64
C PRO A 341 -6.19 -30.09 -21.93
N THR A 342 -7.28 -30.73 -21.49
CA THR A 342 -8.34 -30.04 -20.73
C THR A 342 -7.91 -29.73 -19.29
N ILE A 343 -7.04 -30.57 -18.73
CA ILE A 343 -6.44 -30.46 -17.40
C ILE A 343 -5.01 -31.02 -17.46
N LEU A 344 -4.12 -30.57 -16.58
CA LEU A 344 -2.76 -31.11 -16.49
C LEU A 344 -2.68 -32.27 -15.48
N PRO A 345 -1.74 -33.22 -15.66
CA PRO A 345 -1.48 -34.27 -14.67
C PRO A 345 -1.22 -33.72 -13.26
N SER A 346 -0.52 -32.59 -13.15
CA SER A 346 -0.34 -31.82 -11.90
C SER A 346 0.13 -32.69 -10.73
N ARG A 347 1.36 -33.22 -10.78
CA ARG A 347 1.90 -34.11 -9.74
C ARG A 347 2.14 -33.45 -8.38
N ILE A 348 1.79 -32.16 -8.26
CA ILE A 348 1.69 -31.40 -7.01
C ILE A 348 0.30 -30.74 -6.89
N PRO A 349 -0.16 -30.44 -5.67
CA PRO A 349 -1.41 -29.70 -5.42
C PRO A 349 -1.27 -28.20 -5.74
N ASN A 350 -1.00 -27.88 -7.01
CA ASN A 350 -0.62 -26.55 -7.49
C ASN A 350 -1.59 -25.43 -7.11
N LEU A 351 -2.90 -25.69 -7.13
CA LEU A 351 -3.92 -24.68 -6.82
C LEU A 351 -3.83 -24.16 -5.38
N LEU A 352 -3.47 -25.03 -4.42
CA LEU A 352 -3.21 -24.60 -3.04
C LEU A 352 -1.82 -24.00 -2.89
N VAL A 353 -0.81 -24.59 -3.53
CA VAL A 353 0.60 -24.17 -3.39
C VAL A 353 0.82 -22.76 -3.96
N ASN A 354 0.39 -22.51 -5.20
CA ASN A 354 0.57 -21.22 -5.86
C ASN A 354 -0.60 -20.24 -5.64
N GLY A 355 -1.78 -20.74 -5.26
CA GLY A 355 -2.98 -19.93 -5.16
C GLY A 355 -3.55 -19.51 -6.52
N SER A 356 -4.54 -18.63 -6.48
CA SER A 356 -5.17 -18.06 -7.68
C SER A 356 -5.92 -16.79 -7.34
N SER A 357 -5.81 -15.77 -8.19
CA SER A 357 -6.59 -14.53 -8.10
C SER A 357 -7.26 -14.25 -9.44
N GLY A 358 -8.55 -13.96 -9.44
CA GLY A 358 -9.27 -13.68 -10.68
C GLY A 358 -10.65 -13.09 -10.47
N ILE A 359 -11.13 -12.34 -11.46
CA ILE A 359 -12.45 -11.71 -11.48
C ILE A 359 -13.19 -12.24 -12.71
N ALA A 360 -13.94 -13.32 -12.57
CA ALA A 360 -14.88 -13.76 -13.61
C ALA A 360 -16.15 -12.90 -13.53
N VAL A 361 -16.96 -12.90 -14.60
CA VAL A 361 -18.21 -12.12 -14.68
C VAL A 361 -19.14 -12.48 -13.50
N GLY A 362 -19.22 -11.59 -12.51
CA GLY A 362 -20.06 -11.75 -11.31
C GLY A 362 -19.47 -12.61 -10.18
N MET A 363 -18.27 -13.19 -10.32
CA MET A 363 -17.64 -14.04 -9.30
C MET A 363 -16.13 -13.79 -9.23
N ALA A 364 -15.65 -13.34 -8.07
CA ALA A 364 -14.22 -13.22 -7.81
C ALA A 364 -13.70 -14.51 -7.12
N THR A 365 -12.43 -14.85 -7.34
CA THR A 365 -11.69 -15.85 -6.58
C THR A 365 -10.40 -15.23 -6.06
N ASN A 366 -10.00 -15.63 -4.85
CA ASN A 366 -8.77 -15.19 -4.21
C ASN A 366 -8.28 -16.27 -3.24
N ILE A 367 -7.59 -17.26 -3.79
CA ILE A 367 -6.99 -18.39 -3.07
C ILE A 367 -5.54 -18.00 -2.73
N PRO A 368 -5.15 -17.98 -1.44
CA PRO A 368 -3.78 -17.67 -1.07
C PRO A 368 -2.82 -18.83 -1.39
N PRO A 369 -1.52 -18.55 -1.63
CA PRO A 369 -0.48 -19.57 -1.74
C PRO A 369 -0.19 -20.26 -0.39
N HIS A 370 0.34 -21.47 -0.44
CA HIS A 370 0.66 -22.30 0.73
C HIS A 370 2.00 -23.01 0.56
N ASN A 371 2.61 -23.36 1.69
CA ASN A 371 3.88 -24.09 1.68
C ASN A 371 3.70 -25.51 1.12
N LEU A 372 4.56 -25.90 0.16
CA LEU A 372 4.49 -27.21 -0.50
C LEU A 372 4.62 -28.38 0.48
N ARG A 373 5.50 -28.28 1.48
CA ARG A 373 5.72 -29.36 2.45
C ARG A 373 4.51 -29.57 3.34
N GLU A 374 3.88 -28.49 3.79
CA GLU A 374 2.68 -28.55 4.64
C GLU A 374 1.47 -29.14 3.89
N VAL A 375 1.22 -28.68 2.66
CA VAL A 375 0.12 -29.20 1.84
C VAL A 375 0.38 -30.67 1.50
N ALA A 376 1.60 -31.04 1.13
CA ALA A 376 1.93 -32.42 0.83
C ALA A 376 1.79 -33.36 2.04
N ALA A 377 2.16 -32.91 3.25
CA ALA A 377 1.94 -33.68 4.47
C ALA A 377 0.44 -33.91 4.73
N GLY A 378 -0.41 -32.93 4.41
CA GLY A 378 -1.86 -33.07 4.44
C GLY A 378 -2.39 -34.09 3.43
N VAL A 379 -1.91 -34.03 2.19
CA VAL A 379 -2.25 -35.00 1.13
C VAL A 379 -1.81 -36.42 1.50
N GLN A 380 -0.59 -36.60 1.99
CA GLN A 380 -0.06 -37.90 2.42
C GLN A 380 -0.90 -38.50 3.55
N TRP A 381 -1.31 -37.68 4.52
CA TRP A 381 -2.19 -38.14 5.59
C TRP A 381 -3.53 -38.67 5.05
N TYR A 382 -4.13 -37.98 4.08
CA TYR A 382 -5.39 -38.44 3.47
C TYR A 382 -5.22 -39.71 2.64
N LEU A 383 -4.09 -39.89 1.95
CA LEU A 383 -3.77 -41.12 1.23
C LEU A 383 -3.67 -42.34 2.16
N GLU A 384 -3.20 -42.14 3.40
CA GLU A 384 -3.13 -43.17 4.45
C GLU A 384 -4.49 -43.44 5.11
N HIS A 385 -5.38 -42.44 5.14
CA HIS A 385 -6.69 -42.50 5.80
C HIS A 385 -7.84 -42.23 4.81
N PRO A 386 -8.04 -43.07 3.78
CA PRO A 386 -9.00 -42.82 2.71
C PRO A 386 -10.47 -42.83 3.18
N ASP A 387 -10.75 -43.50 4.29
CA ASP A 387 -12.11 -43.63 4.87
C ASP A 387 -12.42 -42.51 5.89
N ALA A 388 -11.51 -41.54 6.07
CA ALA A 388 -11.73 -40.41 6.97
C ALA A 388 -12.93 -39.58 6.53
N THR A 389 -13.73 -39.14 7.50
CA THR A 389 -14.84 -38.21 7.25
C THR A 389 -14.31 -36.82 6.86
N SER A 390 -15.15 -36.02 6.19
CA SER A 390 -14.76 -34.65 5.78
C SER A 390 -14.32 -33.76 6.96
N GLU A 391 -14.91 -33.95 8.15
CA GLU A 391 -14.51 -33.21 9.36
C GLU A 391 -13.17 -33.71 9.92
N GLU A 392 -12.94 -35.03 9.96
CA GLU A 392 -11.65 -35.60 10.38
C GLU A 392 -10.52 -35.17 9.44
N LEU A 393 -10.77 -35.15 8.12
CA LEU A 393 -9.82 -34.65 7.14
C LEU A 393 -9.54 -33.17 7.36
N LEU A 394 -10.57 -32.35 7.54
CA LEU A 394 -10.41 -30.92 7.77
C LEU A 394 -9.57 -30.64 9.01
N ASP A 395 -9.87 -31.29 10.14
CA ASP A 395 -9.10 -31.12 11.38
C ASP A 395 -7.64 -31.62 11.24
N ALA A 396 -7.42 -32.72 10.52
CA ALA A 396 -6.08 -33.23 10.24
C ALA A 396 -5.26 -32.29 9.33
N LEU A 397 -5.93 -31.61 8.39
CA LEU A 397 -5.31 -30.59 7.54
C LEU A 397 -5.01 -29.31 8.32
N LEU A 398 -5.92 -28.84 9.17
CA LEU A 398 -5.68 -27.67 10.04
C LEU A 398 -4.49 -27.87 10.99
N ALA A 399 -4.23 -29.10 11.42
CA ALA A 399 -3.06 -29.42 12.25
C ALA A 399 -1.72 -29.36 11.49
N ARG A 400 -1.74 -29.48 10.14
CA ARG A 400 -0.54 -29.59 9.29
C ARG A 400 -0.28 -28.32 8.47
N ILE A 401 -1.34 -27.73 7.93
CA ILE A 401 -1.31 -26.52 7.13
C ILE A 401 -1.53 -25.34 8.06
N GLN A 402 -0.43 -24.68 8.44
CA GLN A 402 -0.44 -23.64 9.47
C GLN A 402 -1.23 -22.41 9.02
N GLY A 403 -1.19 -22.11 7.73
CA GLY A 403 -1.80 -20.96 7.10
C GLY A 403 -1.20 -20.69 5.71
N PRO A 404 -1.61 -19.59 5.05
CA PRO A 404 -0.96 -19.11 3.84
C PRO A 404 0.56 -18.95 3.98
N ASP A 405 1.29 -19.18 2.90
CA ASP A 405 2.74 -18.92 2.80
C ASP A 405 3.00 -18.05 1.58
N PHE A 406 3.26 -16.77 1.80
CA PHE A 406 3.41 -15.81 0.73
C PHE A 406 4.86 -15.74 0.25
N PRO A 407 5.09 -15.58 -1.07
CA PRO A 407 6.45 -15.52 -1.62
C PRO A 407 7.24 -14.31 -1.12
N THR A 408 6.56 -13.25 -0.66
CA THR A 408 7.14 -12.01 -0.11
C THR A 408 7.48 -12.11 1.38
N GLY A 409 7.22 -13.24 2.04
CA GLY A 409 7.39 -13.39 3.48
C GLY A 409 6.31 -12.64 4.25
N GLY A 410 6.73 -11.70 5.09
CA GLY A 410 5.88 -10.89 5.95
C GLY A 410 5.36 -11.63 7.17
N LEU A 411 4.45 -10.96 7.89
CA LEU A 411 3.79 -11.48 9.07
C LEU A 411 2.30 -11.67 8.81
N ILE A 412 1.72 -12.77 9.26
CA ILE A 412 0.27 -12.91 9.44
C ILE A 412 -0.05 -12.68 10.90
N VAL A 413 -1.01 -11.81 11.18
CA VAL A 413 -1.41 -11.44 12.54
C VAL A 413 -2.74 -12.12 12.89
N GLY A 414 -2.69 -13.08 13.81
CA GLY A 414 -3.85 -13.87 14.25
C GLY A 414 -4.17 -15.07 13.37
N ARG A 415 -4.94 -16.03 13.92
CA ARG A 415 -5.30 -17.30 13.26
C ARG A 415 -6.78 -17.42 12.89
N SER A 416 -7.65 -16.60 13.48
CA SER A 416 -9.11 -16.70 13.28
C SER A 416 -9.52 -16.58 11.80
N GLY A 417 -8.93 -15.64 11.07
CA GLY A 417 -9.21 -15.45 9.64
C GLY A 417 -8.74 -16.61 8.75
N ILE A 418 -7.67 -17.31 9.16
CA ILE A 418 -7.17 -18.52 8.47
C ILE A 418 -8.18 -19.66 8.67
N GLU A 419 -8.59 -19.91 9.91
CA GLU A 419 -9.53 -20.97 10.24
C GLU A 419 -10.89 -20.76 9.57
N GLU A 420 -11.40 -19.52 9.56
CA GLU A 420 -12.64 -19.17 8.86
C GLU A 420 -12.53 -19.48 7.36
N ALA A 421 -11.41 -19.09 6.73
CA ALA A 421 -11.15 -19.36 5.32
C ALA A 421 -11.14 -20.85 5.00
N TYR A 422 -10.51 -21.67 5.84
CA TYR A 422 -10.42 -23.11 5.59
C TYR A 422 -11.71 -23.87 5.91
N ARG A 423 -12.46 -23.46 6.93
CA ARG A 423 -13.73 -24.10 7.31
C ARG A 423 -14.91 -23.69 6.44
N THR A 424 -14.89 -22.51 5.83
CA THR A 424 -16.04 -21.97 5.07
C THR A 424 -15.73 -21.63 3.62
N GLY A 425 -14.46 -21.59 3.24
CA GLY A 425 -13.98 -21.09 1.96
C GLY A 425 -13.93 -19.55 1.87
N ARG A 426 -14.27 -18.82 2.94
CA ARG A 426 -14.15 -17.36 3.02
C ARG A 426 -13.53 -16.93 4.34
N GLY A 427 -12.65 -15.93 4.30
CA GLY A 427 -12.04 -15.42 5.51
C GLY A 427 -11.20 -14.19 5.22
N SER A 428 -10.74 -13.51 6.27
CA SER A 428 -9.92 -12.31 6.15
C SER A 428 -8.60 -12.49 6.90
N VAL A 429 -7.50 -12.63 6.16
CA VAL A 429 -6.17 -12.85 6.73
C VAL A 429 -5.43 -11.52 6.78
N ARG A 430 -5.10 -11.05 7.99
CA ARG A 430 -4.38 -9.79 8.19
C ARG A 430 -2.89 -10.02 8.02
N MET A 431 -2.29 -9.35 7.04
CA MET A 431 -0.86 -9.35 6.77
C MET A 431 -0.23 -8.05 7.26
N ARG A 432 1.02 -8.12 7.72
CA ARG A 432 1.78 -6.99 8.23
C ARG A 432 3.23 -7.07 7.72
N ALA A 433 3.79 -5.92 7.40
CA ALA A 433 5.20 -5.76 7.03
C ALA A 433 6.13 -6.06 8.22
N VAL A 434 7.34 -6.55 7.94
CA VAL A 434 8.41 -6.65 8.93
C VAL A 434 9.13 -5.32 8.98
N VAL A 435 9.13 -4.69 10.16
CA VAL A 435 9.71 -3.37 10.37
C VAL A 435 10.63 -3.41 11.58
N GLU A 436 11.87 -2.98 11.39
CA GLU A 436 12.87 -2.83 12.44
C GLU A 436 13.10 -1.35 12.74
N VAL A 437 13.38 -1.02 14.00
CA VAL A 437 13.75 0.33 14.41
C VAL A 437 15.28 0.38 14.48
N ASP A 438 15.87 1.30 13.75
CA ASP A 438 17.33 1.47 13.66
C ASP A 438 17.70 2.96 13.77
N GLU A 439 18.99 3.27 13.77
CA GLU A 439 19.52 4.63 13.78
C GLU A 439 20.36 4.92 12.53
N ASP A 440 20.07 6.04 11.85
CA ASP A 440 20.90 6.55 10.75
C ASP A 440 22.29 6.98 11.28
N ALA A 441 23.29 7.09 10.41
CA ALA A 441 24.67 7.51 10.73
C ALA A 441 24.76 8.89 11.43
N LYS A 442 23.68 9.67 11.42
CA LYS A 442 23.55 10.96 12.10
C LYS A 442 22.83 10.86 13.47
N GLY A 443 22.62 9.65 14.00
CA GLY A 443 21.91 9.39 15.26
C GLY A 443 20.41 9.71 15.22
N ARG A 444 19.78 9.61 14.03
CA ARG A 444 18.33 9.82 13.87
C ARG A 444 17.63 8.47 13.79
N THR A 445 16.55 8.30 14.54
CA THR A 445 15.74 7.08 14.49
C THR A 445 15.08 6.91 13.11
N ILE A 446 15.20 5.72 12.55
CA ILE A 446 14.60 5.31 11.27
C ILE A 446 13.79 4.04 11.46
N LEU A 447 12.75 3.87 10.65
CA LEU A 447 12.05 2.59 10.49
C LEU A 447 12.54 1.95 9.20
N VAL A 448 13.07 0.74 9.30
CA VAL A 448 13.55 -0.04 8.18
C VAL A 448 12.55 -1.15 7.90
N VAL A 449 11.87 -1.08 6.76
CA VAL A 449 10.94 -2.11 6.31
C VAL A 449 11.70 -3.10 5.44
N SER A 450 11.82 -4.35 5.90
CA SER A 450 12.57 -5.42 5.24
C SER A 450 11.69 -6.37 4.43
N GLU A 451 10.41 -6.54 4.79
CA GLU A 451 9.47 -7.41 4.11
C GLU A 451 8.10 -6.72 4.01
N LEU A 452 7.44 -6.83 2.85
CA LEU A 452 6.13 -6.20 2.60
C LEU A 452 5.01 -7.25 2.48
N PRO A 453 3.75 -6.88 2.78
CA PRO A 453 2.61 -7.75 2.54
C PRO A 453 2.48 -8.15 1.06
N TYR A 454 1.87 -9.31 0.82
CA TYR A 454 1.74 -9.88 -0.51
C TYR A 454 1.03 -8.93 -1.48
N GLN A 455 1.56 -8.80 -2.71
CA GLN A 455 1.09 -7.92 -3.80
C GLN A 455 1.19 -6.41 -3.54
N VAL A 456 1.86 -5.97 -2.47
CA VAL A 456 2.12 -4.54 -2.23
C VAL A 456 3.35 -4.09 -3.01
N ASN A 457 3.21 -3.04 -3.82
CA ASN A 457 4.32 -2.43 -4.55
C ASN A 457 5.03 -1.39 -3.65
N PRO A 458 6.37 -1.45 -3.51
CA PRO A 458 7.12 -0.54 -2.64
C PRO A 458 7.08 0.93 -3.10
N ASP A 459 7.14 1.20 -4.40
CA ASP A 459 7.11 2.56 -4.96
C ASP A 459 5.76 3.23 -4.69
N ASN A 460 4.65 2.53 -4.99
CA ASN A 460 3.31 3.03 -4.72
C ASN A 460 3.07 3.25 -3.22
N LEU A 461 3.65 2.40 -2.37
CA LEU A 461 3.58 2.55 -0.93
C LEU A 461 4.36 3.79 -0.47
N ALA A 462 5.57 4.02 -0.99
CA ALA A 462 6.39 5.18 -0.67
C ALA A 462 5.71 6.49 -1.09
N GLU A 463 5.15 6.55 -2.30
CA GLU A 463 4.34 7.68 -2.78
C GLU A 463 3.10 7.90 -1.90
N GLY A 464 2.38 6.82 -1.57
CA GLY A 464 1.21 6.89 -0.69
C GLY A 464 1.54 7.41 0.71
N ILE A 465 2.69 7.03 1.27
CA ILE A 465 3.16 7.59 2.56
C ILE A 465 3.46 9.09 2.40
N ALA A 466 4.16 9.49 1.33
CA ALA A 466 4.49 10.89 1.09
C ALA A 466 3.23 11.77 0.97
N ASP A 467 2.20 11.28 0.29
CA ASP A 467 0.90 11.95 0.17
C ASP A 467 0.19 12.08 1.52
N LEU A 468 0.18 11.02 2.34
CA LEU A 468 -0.44 11.04 3.68
C LEU A 468 0.27 11.99 4.66
N VAL A 469 1.59 12.16 4.51
CA VAL A 469 2.39 13.13 5.27
C VAL A 469 2.08 14.55 4.80
N ARG A 470 2.01 14.78 3.48
CA ARG A 470 1.65 16.07 2.88
C ARG A 470 0.25 16.53 3.28
N ASP A 471 -0.71 15.61 3.32
CA ASP A 471 -2.10 15.83 3.73
C ASP A 471 -2.25 16.01 5.26
N GLY A 472 -1.18 15.83 6.04
CA GLY A 472 -1.19 15.96 7.49
C GLY A 472 -1.90 14.82 8.23
N LYS A 473 -2.22 13.71 7.55
CA LYS A 473 -2.88 12.54 8.16
C LYS A 473 -1.90 11.71 9.00
N ILE A 474 -0.63 11.65 8.59
CA ILE A 474 0.45 11.01 9.36
C ILE A 474 1.47 12.08 9.73
N ALA A 475 1.60 12.34 11.04
CA ALA A 475 2.64 13.20 11.59
C ALA A 475 3.86 12.38 12.04
N GLY A 476 5.01 13.05 12.19
CA GLY A 476 6.23 12.43 12.72
C GLY A 476 7.16 11.79 11.69
N ILE A 477 6.83 11.80 10.40
CA ILE A 477 7.73 11.37 9.33
C ILE A 477 8.44 12.59 8.73
N ALA A 478 9.76 12.50 8.57
CA ALA A 478 10.60 13.53 7.98
C ALA A 478 10.89 13.25 6.50
N ASP A 479 11.13 11.99 6.14
CA ASP A 479 11.53 11.58 4.80
C ASP A 479 11.22 10.08 4.58
N VAL A 480 11.07 9.65 3.32
CA VAL A 480 10.88 8.24 2.93
C VAL A 480 11.77 7.94 1.73
N ARG A 481 12.56 6.86 1.82
CA ARG A 481 13.55 6.49 0.81
C ARG A 481 13.51 5.00 0.54
N ASP A 482 13.48 4.61 -0.73
CA ASP A 482 13.74 3.22 -1.10
C ASP A 482 15.25 3.03 -1.30
N GLU A 483 15.86 2.21 -0.44
CA GLU A 483 17.26 1.81 -0.49
C GLU A 483 17.41 0.34 -0.94
N GLY A 484 16.36 -0.22 -1.55
CA GLY A 484 16.35 -1.58 -2.08
C GLY A 484 17.44 -1.80 -3.12
N SER A 485 18.12 -2.95 -3.03
CA SER A 485 19.09 -3.39 -4.03
C SER A 485 19.11 -4.90 -4.16
N GLN A 486 19.66 -5.43 -5.26
CA GLN A 486 19.81 -6.89 -5.42
C GLN A 486 20.62 -7.55 -4.28
N ARG A 487 21.52 -6.80 -3.61
CA ARG A 487 22.36 -7.31 -2.52
C ARG A 487 21.70 -7.20 -1.15
N LEU A 488 20.95 -6.13 -0.91
CA LEU A 488 20.33 -5.84 0.40
C LEU A 488 18.89 -6.36 0.49
N GLY A 489 18.29 -6.75 -0.63
CA GLY A 489 16.87 -7.10 -0.70
C GLY A 489 15.97 -5.87 -0.63
N GLN A 490 14.72 -6.07 -0.24
CA GLN A 490 13.77 -4.99 0.02
C GLN A 490 14.23 -4.18 1.24
N ARG A 491 14.36 -2.85 1.08
CA ARG A 491 14.74 -1.95 2.17
C ARG A 491 14.11 -0.58 1.98
N LEU A 492 12.90 -0.40 2.51
CA LEU A 492 12.24 0.92 2.53
C LEU A 492 12.53 1.60 3.87
N VAL A 493 13.23 2.73 3.83
CA VAL A 493 13.67 3.50 5.00
C VAL A 493 12.76 4.70 5.21
N ILE A 494 12.15 4.79 6.39
CA ILE A 494 11.29 5.90 6.80
C ILE A 494 12.00 6.66 7.93
N VAL A 495 12.38 7.90 7.64
CA VAL A 495 13.09 8.75 8.60
C VAL A 495 12.07 9.44 9.51
N ILE A 496 12.22 9.27 10.82
CA ILE A 496 11.32 9.84 11.82
C ILE A 496 11.82 11.25 12.24
N LYS A 497 10.91 12.15 12.58
CA LYS A 497 11.25 13.46 13.18
C LYS A 497 11.81 13.28 14.59
N ARG A 498 12.71 14.17 15.04
CA ARG A 498 13.41 14.04 16.34
C ARG A 498 12.48 13.98 17.57
N ASP A 499 11.30 14.57 17.46
CA ASP A 499 10.27 14.64 18.50
C ASP A 499 9.23 13.52 18.42
N ALA A 500 9.29 12.66 17.39
CA ALA A 500 8.30 11.62 17.16
C ALA A 500 8.78 10.25 17.66
N VAL A 501 7.87 9.53 18.32
CA VAL A 501 8.13 8.20 18.87
C VAL A 501 7.92 7.14 17.79
N ALA A 502 8.94 6.31 17.54
CA ALA A 502 8.97 5.32 16.46
C ALA A 502 7.75 4.38 16.44
N LYS A 503 7.35 3.85 17.61
CA LYS A 503 6.18 2.97 17.74
C LYS A 503 4.86 3.66 17.36
N VAL A 504 4.69 4.95 17.68
CA VAL A 504 3.49 5.73 17.34
C VAL A 504 3.38 5.89 15.82
N VAL A 505 4.49 6.27 15.20
CA VAL A 505 4.57 6.45 13.74
C VAL A 505 4.30 5.13 13.03
N LEU A 506 4.90 4.02 13.51
CA LEU A 506 4.68 2.69 12.97
C LEU A 506 3.22 2.23 13.06
N ASN A 507 2.54 2.46 14.18
CA ASN A 507 1.12 2.12 14.32
C ASN A 507 0.21 2.96 13.40
N ASN A 508 0.51 4.25 13.26
CA ASN A 508 -0.20 5.10 12.30
C ASN A 508 0.04 4.65 10.86
N LEU A 509 1.26 4.24 10.54
CA LEU A 509 1.61 3.64 9.25
C LEU A 509 0.80 2.35 9.01
N TYR A 510 0.70 1.43 9.98
CA TYR A 510 -0.15 0.25 9.84
C TYR A 510 -1.64 0.59 9.64
N LYS A 511 -2.14 1.65 10.27
CA LYS A 511 -3.55 2.04 10.16
C LYS A 511 -3.91 2.70 8.82
N HIS A 512 -2.98 3.46 8.26
CA HIS A 512 -3.25 4.35 7.13
C HIS A 512 -2.58 3.92 5.81
N THR A 513 -1.70 2.91 5.85
CA THR A 513 -0.92 2.47 4.67
C THR A 513 -1.04 0.96 4.47
N GLN A 514 -0.57 0.48 3.32
CA GLN A 514 -0.54 -0.96 3.01
C GLN A 514 0.59 -1.72 3.74
N LEU A 515 1.32 -1.10 4.67
CA LEU A 515 2.21 -1.82 5.60
C LEU A 515 1.43 -2.83 6.48
N GLN A 516 0.12 -2.62 6.64
CA GLN A 516 -0.80 -3.66 7.09
C GLN A 516 -1.94 -3.76 6.09
N TYR A 517 -2.15 -4.95 5.55
CA TYR A 517 -3.15 -5.21 4.52
C TYR A 517 -3.96 -6.45 4.87
N THR A 518 -5.27 -6.43 4.59
CA THR A 518 -6.13 -7.60 4.83
C THR A 518 -6.35 -8.33 3.52
N PHE A 519 -5.82 -9.53 3.42
CA PHE A 519 -6.06 -10.43 2.31
C PHE A 519 -7.43 -11.10 2.48
N GLY A 520 -8.39 -10.73 1.63
CA GLY A 520 -9.71 -11.35 1.62
C GLY A 520 -9.66 -12.71 0.90
N CYS A 521 -9.62 -13.80 1.65
CA CYS A 521 -9.67 -15.16 1.12
C CYS A 521 -11.06 -15.48 0.57
N ASN A 522 -11.10 -15.96 -0.67
CA ASN A 522 -12.30 -16.47 -1.31
C ASN A 522 -11.93 -17.71 -2.14
N MET A 523 -12.13 -18.87 -1.55
CA MET A 523 -11.69 -20.17 -2.03
C MET A 523 -12.67 -20.74 -3.08
N LEU A 524 -12.78 -20.05 -4.21
CA LEU A 524 -13.68 -20.41 -5.32
C LEU A 524 -12.90 -21.11 -6.44
N ALA A 525 -13.30 -22.32 -6.81
CA ALA A 525 -12.69 -23.09 -7.89
C ALA A 525 -13.76 -23.75 -8.77
N ILE A 526 -13.38 -24.19 -9.96
CA ILE A 526 -14.25 -24.97 -10.86
C ILE A 526 -14.10 -26.44 -10.53
N VAL A 527 -15.23 -27.11 -10.23
CA VAL A 527 -15.32 -28.56 -10.04
C VAL A 527 -16.34 -29.08 -11.04
N ASP A 528 -15.93 -29.98 -11.92
CA ASP A 528 -16.77 -30.56 -12.99
C ASP A 528 -17.50 -29.51 -13.83
N GLY A 529 -16.82 -28.40 -14.15
CA GLY A 529 -17.36 -27.29 -14.92
C GLY A 529 -18.24 -26.30 -14.13
N VAL A 530 -18.45 -26.53 -12.82
CA VAL A 530 -19.29 -25.67 -11.97
C VAL A 530 -18.43 -24.91 -10.95
N PRO A 531 -18.58 -23.56 -10.84
CA PRO A 531 -17.93 -22.79 -9.78
C PRO A 531 -18.47 -23.14 -8.40
N ARG A 532 -17.60 -23.56 -7.48
CA ARG A 532 -17.95 -23.92 -6.11
C ARG A 532 -16.99 -23.27 -5.12
N THR A 533 -17.54 -22.75 -4.02
CA THR A 533 -16.73 -22.35 -2.87
C THR A 533 -16.38 -23.62 -2.09
N LEU A 534 -15.08 -23.86 -1.91
CA LEU A 534 -14.56 -25.09 -1.34
C LEU A 534 -13.89 -24.83 0.01
N ARG A 535 -14.04 -25.79 0.91
CA ARG A 535 -13.25 -25.89 2.14
C ARG A 535 -11.89 -26.54 1.85
N LEU A 536 -10.96 -26.43 2.81
CA LEU A 536 -9.60 -26.96 2.65
C LEU A 536 -9.57 -28.48 2.42
N ASP A 537 -10.41 -29.25 3.12
CA ASP A 537 -10.58 -30.70 2.95
C ASP A 537 -10.98 -31.07 1.52
N GLN A 538 -11.89 -30.30 0.93
CA GLN A 538 -12.39 -30.56 -0.41
C GLN A 538 -11.32 -30.34 -1.49
N PHE A 539 -10.43 -29.35 -1.32
CA PHE A 539 -9.31 -29.18 -2.26
C PHE A 539 -8.40 -30.41 -2.28
N VAL A 540 -8.08 -30.95 -1.10
CA VAL A 540 -7.23 -32.14 -0.97
C VAL A 540 -7.94 -33.38 -1.51
N GLU A 541 -9.23 -33.52 -1.22
CA GLU A 541 -10.06 -34.62 -1.73
C GLU A 541 -10.10 -34.64 -3.27
N TYR A 542 -10.45 -33.53 -3.92
CA TYR A 542 -10.48 -33.46 -5.38
C TYR A 542 -9.10 -33.64 -6.01
N TYR A 543 -8.05 -33.11 -5.36
CA TYR A 543 -6.69 -33.31 -5.82
C TYR A 543 -6.29 -34.79 -5.78
N VAL A 544 -6.56 -35.49 -4.68
CA VAL A 544 -6.25 -36.92 -4.54
C VAL A 544 -7.07 -37.76 -5.52
N ALA A 545 -8.36 -37.44 -5.72
CA ALA A 545 -9.18 -38.10 -6.72
C ALA A 545 -8.59 -37.95 -8.15
N HIS A 546 -8.14 -36.74 -8.51
CA HIS A 546 -7.46 -36.49 -9.78
C HIS A 546 -6.15 -37.29 -9.91
N GLN A 547 -5.32 -37.32 -8.85
CA GLN A 547 -4.08 -38.10 -8.89
C GLN A 547 -4.33 -39.60 -9.02
N VAL A 548 -5.37 -40.15 -8.38
CA VAL A 548 -5.76 -41.56 -8.55
C VAL A 548 -6.17 -41.84 -9.99
N ASP A 549 -6.98 -40.98 -10.61
CA ASP A 549 -7.36 -41.15 -12.03
C ASP A 549 -6.13 -41.10 -12.96
N VAL A 550 -5.24 -40.13 -12.76
CA VAL A 550 -3.97 -40.00 -13.50
C VAL A 550 -3.13 -41.28 -13.40
N ILE A 551 -2.94 -41.82 -12.20
CA ILE A 551 -2.16 -43.05 -11.99
C ILE A 551 -2.83 -44.26 -12.64
N VAL A 552 -4.15 -44.40 -12.49
CA VAL A 552 -4.89 -45.51 -13.12
C VAL A 552 -4.81 -45.44 -14.64
N ARG A 553 -4.99 -44.25 -15.25
CA ARG A 553 -4.85 -44.03 -16.70
C ARG A 553 -3.44 -44.34 -17.18
N ARG A 554 -2.42 -43.80 -16.50
CA ARG A 554 -1.00 -44.08 -16.78
C ARG A 554 -0.71 -45.57 -16.75
N THR A 555 -1.11 -46.27 -15.68
CA THR A 555 -0.86 -47.70 -15.53
C THR A 555 -1.61 -48.51 -16.60
N ARG A 556 -2.83 -48.12 -17.00
CA ARG A 556 -3.55 -48.76 -18.13
C ARG A 556 -2.85 -48.53 -19.46
N PHE A 557 -2.35 -47.32 -19.72
CA PHE A 557 -1.58 -47.01 -20.92
C PHE A 557 -0.31 -47.85 -21.00
N GLN A 558 0.47 -47.86 -19.92
CA GLN A 558 1.70 -48.66 -19.82
C GLN A 558 1.41 -50.15 -19.96
N LEU A 559 0.34 -50.65 -19.34
CA LEU A 559 -0.08 -52.04 -19.45
C LEU A 559 -0.41 -52.39 -20.90
N ARG A 560 -1.23 -51.58 -21.57
CA ARG A 560 -1.58 -51.79 -22.98
C ARG A 560 -0.34 -51.81 -23.87
N ARG A 561 0.59 -50.87 -23.68
CA ARG A 561 1.85 -50.81 -24.42
C ARG A 561 2.76 -52.01 -24.15
N ALA A 562 2.85 -52.45 -22.90
CA ALA A 562 3.62 -53.62 -22.50
C ALA A 562 3.01 -54.90 -23.07
N GLU A 563 1.69 -55.04 -23.05
CA GLU A 563 0.95 -56.16 -23.64
C GLU A 563 1.10 -56.21 -25.17
N GLU A 564 0.97 -55.08 -25.87
CA GLU A 564 1.25 -54.96 -27.31
C GLU A 564 2.68 -55.42 -27.63
N ARG A 565 3.66 -54.99 -26.84
CA ARG A 565 5.07 -55.36 -27.02
C ARG A 565 5.32 -56.84 -26.73
N ALA A 566 4.79 -57.36 -25.62
CA ALA A 566 4.90 -58.76 -25.24
C ALA A 566 4.22 -59.67 -26.27
N HIS A 567 3.07 -59.24 -26.83
CA HIS A 567 2.36 -59.95 -27.88
C HIS A 567 3.25 -60.18 -29.11
N ILE A 568 3.97 -59.15 -29.57
CA ILE A 568 4.95 -59.31 -30.65
C ILE A 568 6.12 -60.21 -30.23
N LEU A 569 6.70 -59.99 -29.05
CA LEU A 569 7.85 -60.76 -28.56
C LEU A 569 7.53 -62.26 -28.40
N ARG A 570 6.31 -62.63 -28.02
CA ARG A 570 5.85 -64.04 -27.96
C ARG A 570 5.89 -64.70 -29.33
N ALA A 571 5.46 -64.00 -30.38
CA ALA A 571 5.50 -64.52 -31.75
C ALA A 571 6.94 -64.64 -32.25
N LEU A 572 7.81 -63.66 -31.97
CA LEU A 572 9.22 -63.74 -32.31
C LEU A 572 9.91 -64.90 -31.56
N GLY A 573 9.57 -65.12 -30.29
CA GLY A 573 10.03 -66.28 -29.51
C GLY A 573 9.62 -67.61 -30.15
N LYS A 574 8.32 -67.77 -30.46
CA LYS A 574 7.79 -68.95 -31.19
C LYS A 574 8.50 -69.18 -32.53
N ALA A 575 8.76 -68.11 -33.28
CA ALA A 575 9.46 -68.18 -34.56
C ALA A 575 10.93 -68.60 -34.39
N LEU A 576 11.61 -68.13 -33.35
CA LEU A 576 13.00 -68.49 -33.06
C LEU A 576 13.14 -69.95 -32.60
N ASP A 577 12.12 -70.53 -31.96
CA ASP A 577 12.10 -71.94 -31.57
C ASP A 577 11.88 -72.89 -32.75
N ARG A 578 11.24 -72.41 -33.84
CA ARG A 578 10.98 -73.14 -35.08
C ARG A 578 11.57 -72.46 -36.30
N LEU A 579 12.78 -71.92 -36.16
CA LEU A 579 13.38 -71.02 -37.15
C LEU A 579 13.54 -71.65 -38.54
N ASP A 580 13.97 -72.92 -38.61
CA ASP A 580 14.17 -73.62 -39.88
C ASP A 580 12.85 -73.83 -40.63
N ASP A 581 11.76 -74.15 -39.90
CA ASP A 581 10.41 -74.29 -40.47
C ASP A 581 9.91 -72.95 -41.03
N VAL A 582 10.13 -71.86 -40.26
CA VAL A 582 9.75 -70.50 -40.64
C VAL A 582 10.51 -70.03 -41.89
N ILE A 583 11.83 -70.21 -41.95
CA ILE A 583 12.64 -69.84 -43.12
C ILE A 583 12.23 -70.66 -44.35
N THR A 584 11.99 -71.95 -44.18
CA THR A 584 11.58 -72.84 -45.28
C THR A 584 10.22 -72.42 -45.83
N LEU A 585 9.26 -72.12 -44.96
CA LEU A 585 7.94 -71.63 -45.34
C LEU A 585 8.04 -70.31 -46.11
N ILE A 586 8.77 -69.32 -45.58
CA ILE A 586 8.93 -68.01 -46.22
C ILE A 586 9.60 -68.15 -47.60
N ARG A 587 10.64 -69.00 -47.72
CA ARG A 587 11.35 -69.21 -49.00
C ARG A 587 10.52 -69.93 -50.06
N ASN A 588 9.60 -70.80 -49.64
CA ASN A 588 8.75 -71.57 -50.56
C ASN A 588 7.42 -70.85 -50.89
N SER A 589 7.10 -69.77 -50.20
CA SER A 589 5.90 -68.97 -50.43
C SER A 589 6.03 -68.14 -51.70
N ALA A 590 4.95 -68.05 -52.49
CA ALA A 590 4.94 -67.30 -53.75
C ALA A 590 4.92 -65.77 -53.55
N SER A 591 4.50 -65.28 -52.38
CA SER A 591 4.44 -63.86 -52.02
C SER A 591 4.51 -63.67 -50.51
N ALA A 592 4.79 -62.43 -50.07
CA ALA A 592 4.76 -62.08 -48.65
C ALA A 592 3.36 -62.28 -48.01
N GLU A 593 2.29 -62.05 -48.79
CA GLU A 593 0.90 -62.28 -48.35
C GLU A 593 0.60 -63.76 -48.08
N ALA A 594 1.07 -64.63 -48.98
CA ALA A 594 0.96 -66.08 -48.81
C ALA A 594 1.78 -66.55 -47.61
N ALA A 595 3.02 -66.07 -47.48
CA ALA A 595 3.88 -66.38 -46.33
C ALA A 595 3.24 -65.93 -45.01
N ARG A 596 2.61 -64.75 -44.97
CA ARG A 596 1.91 -64.23 -43.79
C ARG A 596 0.79 -65.17 -43.34
N SER A 597 -0.08 -65.56 -44.28
CA SER A 597 -1.22 -66.45 -44.01
C SER A 597 -0.76 -67.83 -43.52
N ASP A 598 0.29 -68.37 -44.14
CA ASP A 598 0.85 -69.67 -43.77
C ASP A 598 1.60 -69.61 -42.42
N LEU A 599 2.28 -68.51 -42.10
CA LEU A 599 2.92 -68.29 -40.79
C LEU A 599 1.89 -68.20 -39.66
N MET A 600 0.75 -67.54 -39.90
CA MET A 600 -0.37 -67.50 -38.96
C MET A 600 -0.86 -68.91 -38.62
N ALA A 601 -1.03 -69.77 -39.64
CA ALA A 601 -1.44 -71.16 -39.44
C ALA A 601 -0.36 -72.03 -38.78
N LEU A 602 0.93 -71.82 -39.11
CA LEU A 602 2.04 -72.63 -38.61
C LEU A 602 2.34 -72.39 -37.12
N LEU A 603 2.29 -71.13 -36.68
CA LEU A 603 2.70 -70.72 -35.33
C LEU A 603 1.52 -70.40 -34.41
N ASP A 604 0.28 -70.45 -34.92
CA ASP A 604 -0.94 -70.04 -34.23
C ASP A 604 -0.78 -68.61 -33.66
N ILE A 605 -0.67 -67.66 -34.58
CA ILE A 605 -0.41 -66.23 -34.34
C ILE A 605 -1.31 -65.36 -35.22
N ASP A 606 -1.46 -64.09 -34.86
CA ASP A 606 -2.25 -63.13 -35.64
C ASP A 606 -1.46 -62.44 -36.77
N GLU A 607 -2.16 -61.60 -37.53
CA GLU A 607 -1.62 -60.87 -38.68
C GLU A 607 -0.51 -59.88 -38.30
N LEU A 608 -0.66 -59.20 -37.16
CA LEU A 608 0.32 -58.22 -36.65
C LEU A 608 1.62 -58.93 -36.28
N GLN A 609 1.52 -60.06 -35.59
CA GLN A 609 2.62 -60.93 -35.21
C GLN A 609 3.33 -61.53 -36.43
N ALA A 610 2.58 -62.05 -37.39
CA ALA A 610 3.13 -62.62 -38.62
C ALA A 610 3.89 -61.56 -39.44
N THR A 611 3.35 -60.34 -39.52
CA THR A 611 4.03 -59.21 -40.16
C THR A 611 5.32 -58.84 -39.43
N ALA A 612 5.32 -58.80 -38.10
CA ALA A 612 6.53 -58.54 -37.32
C ALA A 612 7.63 -59.62 -37.49
N ILE A 613 7.25 -60.88 -37.75
CA ILE A 613 8.21 -61.95 -38.10
C ILE A 613 8.78 -61.73 -39.50
N LEU A 614 7.95 -61.36 -40.48
CA LEU A 614 8.41 -61.08 -41.85
C LEU A 614 9.36 -59.87 -41.90
N ASP A 615 9.12 -58.86 -41.07
CA ASP A 615 9.96 -57.67 -40.95
C ASP A 615 11.25 -57.91 -40.14
N MET A 616 11.43 -59.13 -39.59
CA MET A 616 12.61 -59.47 -38.81
C MET A 616 13.88 -59.46 -39.68
N GLN A 617 14.87 -58.70 -39.24
CA GLN A 617 16.16 -58.63 -39.92
C GLN A 617 17.06 -59.82 -39.56
N LEU A 618 17.83 -60.33 -40.52
CA LEU A 618 18.73 -61.49 -40.34
C LEU A 618 19.71 -61.35 -39.15
N ARG A 619 20.14 -60.12 -38.82
CA ARG A 619 21.01 -59.87 -37.65
C ARG A 619 20.40 -60.29 -36.31
N ARG A 620 19.06 -60.30 -36.21
CA ARG A 620 18.31 -60.71 -35.00
C ARG A 620 18.41 -62.21 -34.72
N LEU A 621 18.88 -63.00 -35.68
CA LEU A 621 19.06 -64.45 -35.54
C LEU A 621 20.36 -64.84 -34.83
N ALA A 622 21.28 -63.88 -34.58
CA ALA A 622 22.48 -64.13 -33.80
C ALA A 622 22.11 -64.58 -32.37
N ALA A 623 22.88 -65.51 -31.79
CA ALA A 623 22.55 -66.12 -30.49
C ALA A 623 22.30 -65.09 -29.37
N LEU A 624 23.08 -64.01 -29.34
CA LEU A 624 22.93 -62.91 -28.36
C LEU A 624 21.62 -62.11 -28.58
N GLU A 625 21.23 -61.89 -29.83
CA GLU A 625 19.99 -61.17 -30.16
C GLU A 625 18.75 -62.01 -29.87
N ARG A 626 18.82 -63.34 -30.09
CA ARG A 626 17.78 -64.28 -29.65
C ARG A 626 17.61 -64.24 -28.13
N GLN A 627 18.71 -64.30 -27.38
CA GLN A 627 18.64 -64.23 -25.92
C GLN A 627 18.05 -62.89 -25.46
N ARG A 628 18.44 -61.76 -26.08
CA ARG A 628 17.84 -60.45 -25.80
C ARG A 628 16.32 -60.42 -25.99
N ILE A 629 15.79 -61.04 -27.04
CA ILE A 629 14.33 -61.10 -27.27
C ILE A 629 13.62 -61.87 -26.16
N LEU A 630 14.20 -62.99 -25.71
CA LEU A 630 13.63 -63.79 -24.62
C LEU A 630 13.74 -63.07 -23.26
N ASP A 631 14.86 -62.41 -23.00
CA ASP A 631 15.06 -61.61 -21.79
C ASP A 631 14.09 -60.42 -21.75
N GLU A 632 13.91 -59.72 -22.89
CA GLU A 632 12.95 -58.62 -23.03
C GLU A 632 11.52 -59.11 -22.83
N LEU A 633 11.16 -60.30 -23.34
CA LEU A 633 9.85 -60.90 -23.10
C LEU A 633 9.63 -61.18 -21.60
N ALA A 634 10.61 -61.81 -20.94
CA ALA A 634 10.54 -62.11 -19.51
C ALA A 634 10.50 -60.84 -18.63
N GLU A 635 11.14 -59.76 -19.07
CA GLU A 635 11.01 -58.44 -18.44
C GLU A 635 9.61 -57.86 -18.64
N LYS A 636 9.09 -57.85 -19.87
CA LYS A 636 7.74 -57.34 -20.16
C LYS A 636 6.64 -58.14 -19.46
N GLU A 637 6.78 -59.45 -19.30
CA GLU A 637 5.81 -60.25 -18.55
C GLU A 637 5.83 -59.96 -17.04
N ARG A 638 7.01 -59.68 -16.47
CA ARG A 638 7.10 -59.19 -15.08
C ARG A 638 6.49 -57.80 -14.92
N GLU A 639 6.74 -56.90 -15.87
CA GLU A 639 6.15 -55.56 -15.91
C GLU A 639 4.62 -55.61 -16.00
N ILE A 640 4.07 -56.43 -16.92
CA ILE A 640 2.62 -56.65 -17.06
C ILE A 640 2.02 -57.14 -15.75
N ALA A 641 2.62 -58.16 -15.12
CA ALA A 641 2.14 -58.69 -13.85
C ALA A 641 2.13 -57.63 -12.74
N ASP A 642 3.15 -56.77 -12.71
CA ASP A 642 3.25 -55.68 -11.75
C ASP A 642 2.19 -54.59 -11.99
N LEU A 643 2.02 -54.16 -13.24
CA LEU A 643 1.02 -53.17 -13.65
C LEU A 643 -0.41 -53.66 -13.37
N GLN A 644 -0.69 -54.94 -13.66
CA GLN A 644 -1.98 -55.56 -13.31
C GLN A 644 -2.20 -55.60 -11.79
N ALA A 645 -1.16 -55.90 -11.01
CA ALA A 645 -1.24 -55.86 -9.55
C ALA A 645 -1.47 -54.44 -9.01
N ILE A 646 -0.90 -53.41 -9.63
CA ILE A 646 -1.19 -52.00 -9.30
C ILE A 646 -2.65 -51.66 -9.59
N LEU A 647 -3.19 -52.05 -10.74
CA LEU A 647 -4.60 -51.78 -11.09
C LEU A 647 -5.59 -52.49 -10.16
N ALA A 648 -5.22 -53.66 -9.64
CA ALA A 648 -6.06 -54.46 -8.74
C ALA A 648 -6.04 -53.99 -7.28
N ASP A 649 -5.02 -53.24 -6.85
CA ASP A 649 -4.84 -52.79 -5.46
C ASP A 649 -4.90 -51.25 -5.33
N PRO A 650 -6.07 -50.68 -4.93
CA PRO A 650 -6.21 -49.25 -4.68
C PRO A 650 -5.27 -48.71 -3.57
N ALA A 651 -4.90 -49.54 -2.60
CA ALA A 651 -3.95 -49.11 -1.56
C ALA A 651 -2.54 -48.96 -2.16
N ARG A 652 -2.17 -49.83 -3.10
CA ARG A 652 -0.91 -49.69 -3.85
C ARG A 652 -0.88 -48.43 -4.72
N GLN A 653 -1.99 -48.09 -5.37
CA GLN A 653 -2.12 -46.84 -6.13
C GLN A 653 -1.88 -45.62 -5.25
N ARG A 654 -2.51 -45.58 -4.06
CA ARG A 654 -2.31 -44.49 -3.09
C ARG A 654 -0.87 -44.41 -2.57
N ARG A 655 -0.22 -45.54 -2.31
CA ARG A 655 1.21 -45.57 -1.93
C ARG A 655 2.08 -44.95 -3.01
N ILE A 656 1.89 -45.30 -4.28
CA ILE A 656 2.63 -44.73 -5.40
C ILE A 656 2.46 -43.21 -5.46
N ILE A 657 1.23 -42.70 -5.29
CA ILE A 657 0.99 -41.25 -5.25
C ILE A 657 1.78 -40.59 -4.10
N GLY A 658 1.74 -41.19 -2.91
CA GLY A 658 2.43 -40.67 -1.72
C GLY A 658 3.95 -40.67 -1.87
N GLU A 659 4.51 -41.73 -2.44
CA GLU A 659 5.95 -41.89 -2.73
C GLU A 659 6.42 -40.88 -3.78
N GLU A 660 5.72 -40.77 -4.91
CA GLU A 660 6.07 -39.84 -5.99
C GLU A 660 5.93 -38.38 -5.54
N LEU A 661 4.88 -38.03 -4.77
CA LEU A 661 4.74 -36.70 -4.18
C LEU A 661 5.86 -36.43 -3.16
N GLY A 662 6.23 -37.43 -2.35
CA GLY A 662 7.33 -37.34 -1.39
C GLY A 662 8.67 -37.02 -2.08
N GLU A 663 8.98 -37.69 -3.19
CA GLU A 663 10.19 -37.45 -3.99
C GLU A 663 10.22 -36.01 -4.56
N ILE A 664 9.07 -35.47 -4.98
CA ILE A 664 8.96 -34.09 -5.47
C ILE A 664 9.18 -33.10 -4.32
N VAL A 665 8.59 -33.34 -3.15
CA VAL A 665 8.70 -32.48 -1.97
C VAL A 665 10.12 -32.48 -1.40
N GLU A 666 10.82 -33.62 -1.41
CA GLU A 666 12.21 -33.70 -0.99
C GLU A 666 13.13 -32.87 -1.90
N ARG A 667 12.87 -32.89 -3.22
CA ARG A 667 13.66 -32.14 -4.21
C ARG A 667 13.36 -30.64 -4.24
N TYR A 668 12.10 -30.25 -4.08
CA TYR A 668 11.66 -28.88 -4.38
C TYR A 668 10.97 -28.16 -3.21
N GLY A 669 10.68 -28.84 -2.10
CA GLY A 669 10.05 -28.21 -0.93
C GLY A 669 11.00 -27.24 -0.24
N ASP A 670 10.50 -26.08 0.13
CA ASP A 670 11.23 -25.02 0.83
C ASP A 670 10.71 -24.78 2.26
N GLU A 671 11.46 -24.01 3.04
CA GLU A 671 11.03 -23.57 4.36
C GLU A 671 9.95 -22.50 4.26
N ARG A 672 9.06 -22.47 5.26
CA ARG A 672 8.02 -21.46 5.38
C ARG A 672 8.65 -20.06 5.45
N ARG A 673 8.12 -19.14 4.64
CA ARG A 673 8.59 -17.74 4.58
C ARG A 673 7.78 -16.84 5.48
N THR A 674 6.45 -16.91 5.39
CA THR A 674 5.56 -16.05 6.17
C THR A 674 5.44 -16.54 7.61
N ARG A 675 5.69 -15.64 8.56
CA ARG A 675 5.61 -15.94 10.00
C ARG A 675 4.21 -15.63 10.54
N ILE A 676 3.64 -16.53 11.32
CA ILE A 676 2.33 -16.32 11.96
C ILE A 676 2.57 -15.88 13.41
N VAL A 677 2.13 -14.66 13.73
CA VAL A 677 2.23 -14.10 15.09
C VAL A 677 0.84 -14.07 15.74
N ALA A 678 0.81 -14.26 17.06
CA ALA A 678 -0.42 -14.13 17.81
C ALA A 678 -0.99 -12.71 17.66
N PHE A 679 -2.30 -12.59 17.60
CA PHE A 679 -2.95 -11.28 17.68
C PHE A 679 -2.86 -10.78 19.12
N GLU A 680 -1.72 -10.20 19.47
CA GLU A 680 -1.69 -9.19 20.52
C GLU A 680 -2.56 -8.05 19.99
N GLY A 681 -3.67 -7.74 20.68
CA GLY A 681 -4.63 -6.75 20.22
C GLY A 681 -3.97 -5.46 19.76
N ASP A 682 -4.65 -4.69 18.90
CA ASP A 682 -4.14 -3.37 18.49
C ASP A 682 -3.75 -2.59 19.77
N MET A 683 -2.45 -2.33 19.97
CA MET A 683 -1.97 -1.47 21.04
C MET A 683 -2.79 -0.19 20.96
N SER A 684 -3.50 0.10 22.04
CA SER A 684 -4.34 1.29 22.09
C SER A 684 -3.42 2.51 22.05
N ALA A 685 -3.91 3.66 21.57
CA ALA A 685 -3.13 4.90 21.66
C ALA A 685 -2.67 5.21 23.10
N GLU A 686 -3.32 4.60 24.10
CA GLU A 686 -2.99 4.69 25.52
C GLU A 686 -1.64 4.01 25.84
N ASP A 687 -1.31 2.87 25.21
CA ASP A 687 -0.06 2.13 25.45
C ASP A 687 1.20 2.88 24.97
N LEU A 688 1.01 3.95 24.19
CA LEU A 688 2.04 4.83 23.65
C LEU A 688 2.35 6.03 24.56
N ILE A 689 1.55 6.23 25.60
CA ILE A 689 1.65 7.37 26.51
C ILE A 689 2.26 6.85 27.81
N ALA A 690 3.25 7.56 28.37
CA ALA A 690 3.82 7.16 29.66
C ALA A 690 2.77 7.34 30.76
N GLN A 691 2.63 6.36 31.64
CA GLN A 691 1.81 6.47 32.84
C GLN A 691 2.53 7.39 33.84
N GLU A 692 2.17 8.66 33.83
CA GLU A 692 2.74 9.69 34.71
C GLU A 692 1.63 10.30 35.57
N ASP A 693 1.99 10.70 36.78
CA ASP A 693 1.10 11.50 37.63
C ASP A 693 1.02 12.93 37.08
N VAL A 694 -0.22 13.39 36.90
CA VAL A 694 -0.54 14.71 36.37
C VAL A 694 -1.57 15.40 37.25
N VAL A 695 -1.43 16.71 37.33
CA VAL A 695 -2.37 17.60 37.99
C VAL A 695 -3.37 18.10 36.96
N VAL A 696 -4.66 17.83 37.18
CA VAL A 696 -5.75 18.33 36.34
C VAL A 696 -6.37 19.56 37.01
N THR A 697 -6.48 20.64 36.26
CA THR A 697 -7.13 21.89 36.71
C THR A 697 -8.30 22.20 35.79
N VAL A 698 -9.48 22.47 36.36
CA VAL A 698 -10.67 22.92 35.63
C VAL A 698 -11.16 24.23 36.24
N THR A 699 -11.33 25.26 35.41
CA THR A 699 -11.85 26.57 35.83
C THR A 699 -13.37 26.65 35.72
N ARG A 700 -13.98 27.61 36.42
CA ARG A 700 -15.42 27.88 36.35
C ARG A 700 -15.88 28.25 34.93
N GLY A 701 -15.00 28.87 34.14
CA GLY A 701 -15.23 29.16 32.73
C GLY A 701 -15.16 27.94 31.81
N GLY A 702 -15.01 26.73 32.35
CA GLY A 702 -14.98 25.49 31.57
C GLY A 702 -13.63 25.21 30.90
N TYR A 703 -12.54 25.85 31.31
CA TYR A 703 -11.20 25.56 30.78
C TYR A 703 -10.54 24.45 31.59
N ALA A 704 -10.05 23.41 30.90
CA ALA A 704 -9.31 22.31 31.51
C ALA A 704 -7.89 22.21 30.94
N LYS A 705 -6.97 21.80 31.81
CA LYS A 705 -5.59 21.46 31.46
C LYS A 705 -5.04 20.36 32.34
N ARG A 706 -3.98 19.71 31.86
CA ARG A 706 -3.09 18.88 32.67
C ARG A 706 -1.71 19.54 32.80
N THR A 707 -1.08 19.36 33.95
CA THR A 707 0.29 19.84 34.23
C THR A 707 1.05 18.73 34.94
N LYS A 708 2.33 18.51 34.62
CA LYS A 708 3.14 17.49 35.31
C LYS A 708 3.28 17.80 36.80
N THR A 709 3.20 16.78 37.65
CA THR A 709 3.27 16.92 39.11
C THR A 709 4.60 17.52 39.59
N ASP A 710 5.70 17.30 38.86
CA ASP A 710 7.02 17.89 39.16
C ASP A 710 7.02 19.42 39.17
N LEU A 711 6.12 20.05 38.40
CA LEU A 711 5.97 21.51 38.37
C LEU A 711 5.25 22.06 39.61
N TYR A 712 4.75 21.18 40.49
CA TYR A 712 4.03 21.50 41.73
C TYR A 712 4.78 21.07 43.02
N ARG A 713 6.00 20.51 42.93
CA ARG A 713 6.81 20.11 44.12
C ARG A 713 7.09 21.29 45.06
N SER A 714 6.91 21.07 46.36
CA SER A 714 7.04 22.06 47.43
C SER A 714 8.48 22.24 47.95
N GLN A 715 8.77 23.47 48.38
CA GLN A 715 9.98 23.92 49.07
C GLN A 715 9.89 23.53 50.56
N ARG A 716 10.99 23.08 51.20
CA ARG A 716 11.04 22.79 52.64
C ARG A 716 10.81 24.04 53.51
N ARG A 717 10.29 23.79 54.72
CA ARG A 717 9.93 24.72 55.82
C ARG A 717 10.68 26.06 55.83
N GLY A 718 9.91 27.15 55.80
CA GLY A 718 10.39 28.54 56.00
C GLY A 718 10.17 29.50 54.83
N GLY A 719 9.65 29.03 53.69
CA GLY A 719 9.37 29.85 52.50
C GLY A 719 7.99 30.51 52.53
N ARG A 720 7.91 31.79 52.14
CA ARG A 720 6.66 32.53 51.92
C ARG A 720 5.94 31.90 50.72
N GLY A 721 4.67 31.52 50.89
CA GLY A 721 3.90 30.69 49.96
C GLY A 721 3.98 31.09 48.47
N VAL A 722 3.92 30.09 47.59
CA VAL A 722 4.09 30.25 46.15
C VAL A 722 2.83 30.85 45.52
N GLN A 723 2.93 32.04 44.93
CA GLN A 723 1.86 32.63 44.13
C GLN A 723 1.39 31.65 43.03
N GLY A 724 0.09 31.33 43.04
CA GLY A 724 -0.60 30.73 41.90
C GLY A 724 -0.52 31.66 40.69
N ALA A 725 -0.62 31.06 39.50
CA ALA A 725 -0.61 31.74 38.22
C ALA A 725 -1.22 33.15 38.23
N ALA A 726 -0.58 34.10 37.53
CA ALA A 726 -1.14 35.43 37.30
C ALA A 726 -2.44 35.33 36.46
N LEU A 727 -3.56 35.03 37.12
CA LEU A 727 -4.89 35.06 36.55
C LEU A 727 -5.32 36.54 36.42
N LYS A 728 -5.65 36.97 35.20
CA LYS A 728 -6.33 38.25 34.97
C LYS A 728 -7.76 38.14 35.54
N GLN A 729 -8.02 38.90 36.62
CA GLN A 729 -9.26 39.29 37.32
C GLN A 729 -10.56 38.45 37.33
N ASP A 730 -10.81 37.45 36.46
CA ASP A 730 -12.17 36.87 36.31
C ASP A 730 -12.28 35.33 36.19
N ASP A 731 -11.18 34.56 36.16
CA ASP A 731 -11.27 33.10 36.01
C ASP A 731 -10.71 32.36 37.23
N ILE A 732 -11.58 31.68 37.96
CA ILE A 732 -11.29 31.01 39.24
C ILE A 732 -11.23 29.50 38.97
N VAL A 733 -10.19 28.85 39.51
CA VAL A 733 -10.08 27.38 39.50
C VAL A 733 -11.20 26.80 40.35
N GLU A 734 -12.05 25.98 39.74
CA GLU A 734 -13.19 25.36 40.42
C GLU A 734 -12.83 23.94 40.88
N ARG A 735 -12.02 23.20 40.11
CA ARG A 735 -11.59 21.84 40.42
C ARG A 735 -10.09 21.67 40.21
N PHE A 736 -9.45 20.99 41.16
CA PHE A 736 -8.04 20.68 41.16
C PHE A 736 -7.84 19.31 41.80
N PHE A 737 -7.23 18.37 41.07
CA PHE A 737 -6.96 17.03 41.59
C PHE A 737 -5.78 16.39 40.85
N VAL A 738 -5.13 15.43 41.51
CA VAL A 738 -4.06 14.61 40.93
C VAL A 738 -4.66 13.33 40.37
N THR A 739 -4.18 12.89 39.21
CA THR A 739 -4.57 11.64 38.56
C THR A 739 -3.44 11.14 37.68
N THR A 740 -3.56 9.96 37.10
CA THR A 740 -2.59 9.48 36.09
C THR A 740 -3.05 9.83 34.68
N THR A 741 -2.12 9.92 33.73
CA THR A 741 -2.40 10.12 32.29
C THR A 741 -3.40 9.11 31.70
N HIS A 742 -3.51 7.92 32.29
CA HIS A 742 -4.34 6.80 31.81
C HIS A 742 -5.70 6.71 32.49
N HIS A 743 -5.93 7.46 33.56
CA HIS A 743 -7.24 7.47 34.20
C HIS A 743 -8.27 8.18 33.34
N TRP A 744 -9.50 7.71 33.43
CA TRP A 744 -10.67 8.34 32.83
C TRP A 744 -11.14 9.52 33.67
N LEU A 745 -11.57 10.58 32.99
CA LEU A 745 -12.23 11.74 33.56
C LEU A 745 -13.67 11.77 33.06
N LEU A 746 -14.63 11.65 33.97
CA LEU A 746 -16.05 11.77 33.68
C LEU A 746 -16.52 13.18 33.99
N PHE A 747 -17.02 13.88 32.97
CA PHE A 747 -17.60 15.22 33.07
C PHE A 747 -19.12 15.11 33.04
N PHE A 748 -19.75 15.34 34.18
CA PHE A 748 -21.21 15.37 34.31
C PHE A 748 -21.71 16.80 34.07
N THR A 749 -22.71 16.95 33.20
CA THR A 749 -23.32 18.24 32.89
C THR A 749 -24.58 18.49 33.70
N ASP A 750 -24.92 19.76 33.90
CA ASP A 750 -26.17 20.22 34.52
C ASP A 750 -27.42 19.69 33.80
N GLN A 751 -27.35 19.44 32.48
CA GLN A 751 -28.40 18.80 31.68
C GLN A 751 -28.45 17.26 31.82
N GLY A 752 -27.66 16.67 32.73
CA GLY A 752 -27.75 15.25 33.05
C GLY A 752 -27.09 14.34 32.03
N ARG A 753 -26.12 14.85 31.25
CA ARG A 753 -25.25 14.04 30.39
C ARG A 753 -23.91 13.76 31.08
N VAL A 754 -23.21 12.74 30.61
CA VAL A 754 -21.84 12.45 30.99
C VAL A 754 -20.97 12.28 29.76
N TYR A 755 -19.84 12.96 29.78
CA TYR A 755 -18.79 12.87 28.79
C TYR A 755 -17.56 12.24 29.43
N ARG A 756 -16.75 11.55 28.63
CA ARG A 756 -15.52 10.94 29.11
C ARG A 756 -14.35 11.31 28.20
N CYS A 757 -13.20 11.54 28.80
CA CYS A 757 -11.91 11.50 28.13
C CYS A 757 -10.87 10.91 29.08
N LYS A 758 -9.73 10.49 28.55
CA LYS A 758 -8.56 10.20 29.38
C LYS A 758 -7.87 11.49 29.80
N ALA A 759 -7.16 11.44 30.92
CA ALA A 759 -6.43 12.60 31.40
C ALA A 759 -5.41 13.13 30.37
N HIS A 760 -4.74 12.26 29.61
CA HIS A 760 -3.77 12.67 28.58
C HIS A 760 -4.39 13.44 27.40
N GLU A 761 -5.69 13.29 27.14
CA GLU A 761 -6.41 14.01 26.09
C GLU A 761 -6.61 15.49 26.44
N LEU A 762 -6.47 15.87 27.72
CA LEU A 762 -6.42 17.26 28.11
C LEU A 762 -5.10 17.90 27.67
N PRO A 763 -5.10 19.17 27.26
CA PRO A 763 -3.89 19.84 26.82
C PRO A 763 -2.88 19.95 27.98
N GLU A 764 -1.63 19.57 27.69
CA GLU A 764 -0.52 19.81 28.60
C GLU A 764 -0.15 21.29 28.55
N ALA A 765 -0.22 21.96 29.69
CA ALA A 765 0.07 23.37 29.76
C ALA A 765 0.79 23.73 31.06
N ASN A 766 1.63 24.76 30.98
CA ASN A 766 2.36 25.27 32.12
C ASN A 766 1.40 25.85 33.19
N ARG A 767 1.87 26.00 34.43
CA ARG A 767 1.07 26.46 35.58
C ARG A 767 0.30 27.76 35.28
N ASN A 768 0.90 28.66 34.49
CA ASN A 768 0.34 29.97 34.19
C ASN A 768 -0.63 30.02 32.98
N ALA A 769 -0.75 28.93 32.22
CA ALA A 769 -1.63 28.88 31.04
C ALA A 769 -3.07 28.49 31.40
N ARG A 770 -4.08 28.93 30.63
CA ARG A 770 -5.50 28.64 30.91
C ARG A 770 -5.94 27.23 30.52
N GLY A 771 -5.25 26.58 29.57
CA GLY A 771 -5.73 25.34 28.97
C GLY A 771 -6.74 25.57 27.85
N GLN A 772 -7.56 24.57 27.56
CA GLN A 772 -8.56 24.60 26.50
C GLN A 772 -9.97 24.41 27.09
N HIS A 773 -10.96 25.04 26.47
CA HIS A 773 -12.34 24.90 26.90
C HIS A 773 -12.85 23.46 26.67
N VAL A 774 -13.39 22.82 27.71
CA VAL A 774 -13.81 21.41 27.72
C VAL A 774 -14.86 21.12 26.65
N ALA A 775 -15.76 22.07 26.36
CA ALA A 775 -16.76 21.91 25.29
C ALA A 775 -16.13 21.66 23.90
N ASN A 776 -14.92 22.17 23.65
CA ASN A 776 -14.21 21.94 22.37
C ASN A 776 -13.57 20.55 22.30
N ILE A 777 -13.28 19.94 23.45
CA ILE A 777 -12.66 18.61 23.55
C ILE A 777 -13.75 17.53 23.53
N LEU A 778 -14.85 17.76 24.25
CA LEU A 778 -15.90 16.76 24.52
C LEU A 778 -17.21 17.00 23.76
N ALA A 779 -17.27 17.98 22.85
CA ALA A 779 -18.43 18.28 22.02
C ALA A 779 -19.75 18.41 22.82
N PHE A 780 -19.76 19.31 23.81
CA PHE A 780 -20.96 19.60 24.61
C PHE A 780 -22.08 20.18 23.73
N GLN A 781 -23.34 19.96 24.14
CA GLN A 781 -24.47 20.65 23.55
C GLN A 781 -24.46 22.15 23.94
N PRO A 782 -25.13 23.01 23.16
CA PRO A 782 -25.30 24.41 23.53
C PRO A 782 -25.89 24.54 24.95
N ASP A 783 -25.37 25.49 25.71
CA ASP A 783 -25.80 25.83 27.08
C ASP A 783 -25.54 24.77 28.17
N GLU A 784 -24.75 23.72 27.91
CA GLU A 784 -24.33 22.77 28.96
C GLU A 784 -23.19 23.30 29.82
N ARG A 785 -23.29 23.08 31.14
CA ARG A 785 -22.26 23.43 32.13
C ARG A 785 -21.82 22.21 32.92
N ILE A 786 -20.56 22.18 33.33
CA ILE A 786 -20.00 21.10 34.15
C ILE A 786 -20.58 21.21 35.56
N ALA A 787 -21.29 20.17 36.01
CA ALA A 787 -21.78 20.03 37.37
C ALA A 787 -20.74 19.33 38.28
N GLN A 788 -20.08 18.28 37.76
CA GLN A 788 -19.11 17.49 38.52
C GLN A 788 -18.09 16.82 37.60
N VAL A 789 -16.85 16.67 38.08
CA VAL A 789 -15.81 15.86 37.42
C VAL A 789 -15.37 14.74 38.35
N ILE A 790 -15.30 13.51 37.85
CA ILE A 790 -14.82 12.33 38.59
C ILE A 790 -13.67 11.70 37.82
N ALA A 791 -12.52 11.52 38.48
CA ALA A 791 -11.42 10.73 37.96
C ALA A 791 -11.58 9.27 38.40
N LEU A 792 -11.40 8.33 37.48
CA LEU A 792 -11.48 6.89 37.75
C LEU A 792 -10.37 6.14 37.01
N LYS A 793 -9.73 5.20 37.71
CA LYS A 793 -8.75 4.30 37.11
C LYS A 793 -9.41 3.41 36.08
N ASP A 794 -10.49 2.76 36.49
CA ASP A 794 -11.33 1.87 35.70
C ASP A 794 -12.79 1.96 36.20
N TYR A 795 -13.71 1.31 35.48
CA TYR A 795 -15.13 1.27 35.84
C TYR A 795 -15.45 0.25 36.95
N GLU A 796 -14.42 -0.36 37.55
CA GLU A 796 -14.53 -1.25 38.72
C GLU A 796 -14.18 -0.54 40.03
N ALA A 797 -13.62 0.68 39.96
CA ALA A 797 -13.23 1.50 41.11
C ALA A 797 -14.33 1.70 42.16
N ALA A 798 -15.61 1.63 41.76
CA ALA A 798 -16.74 1.53 42.67
C ALA A 798 -17.88 0.75 42.00
N PRO A 799 -18.72 0.04 42.76
CA PRO A 799 -19.82 -0.72 42.18
C PRO A 799 -20.92 0.17 41.59
N TYR A 800 -21.14 1.36 42.17
CA TYR A 800 -22.21 2.26 41.75
C TYR A 800 -21.79 3.73 41.65
N LEU A 801 -22.51 4.46 40.80
CA LEU A 801 -22.51 5.91 40.73
C LEU A 801 -23.88 6.41 41.20
N VAL A 802 -23.88 7.41 42.08
CA VAL A 802 -25.09 8.14 42.45
C VAL A 802 -25.07 9.56 41.89
N LEU A 803 -26.21 9.97 41.36
CA LEU A 803 -26.51 11.30 40.85
C LEU A 803 -27.59 11.96 41.70
N ALA A 804 -27.49 13.27 41.93
CA ALA A 804 -28.51 14.05 42.62
C ALA A 804 -28.91 15.32 41.85
N THR A 805 -30.21 15.61 41.81
CA THR A 805 -30.77 16.77 41.11
C THR A 805 -31.18 17.89 42.06
N ARG A 806 -31.30 19.11 41.53
CA ARG A 806 -31.74 20.32 42.26
C ARG A 806 -33.06 20.13 42.99
N LYS A 807 -34.03 19.40 42.41
CA LYS A 807 -35.33 19.10 43.04
C LYS A 807 -35.28 17.96 44.08
N GLY A 808 -34.09 17.46 44.44
CA GLY A 808 -33.92 16.46 45.49
C GLY A 808 -34.14 15.01 45.05
N LEU A 809 -34.15 14.74 43.74
CA LEU A 809 -34.13 13.36 43.22
C LEU A 809 -32.70 12.81 43.29
N VAL A 810 -32.59 11.53 43.60
CA VAL A 810 -31.33 10.78 43.59
C VAL A 810 -31.47 9.53 42.72
N LYS A 811 -30.38 9.11 42.10
CA LYS A 811 -30.36 7.89 41.29
C LYS A 811 -29.06 7.13 41.45
N LYS A 812 -29.16 5.83 41.74
CA LYS A 812 -28.05 4.87 41.73
C LYS A 812 -28.04 4.11 40.41
N THR A 813 -26.89 4.05 39.76
CA THR A 813 -26.65 3.29 38.52
C THR A 813 -25.37 2.47 38.71
N ARG A 814 -25.26 1.30 38.07
CA ARG A 814 -23.99 0.56 38.06
C ARG A 814 -22.93 1.34 37.29
N LEU A 815 -21.71 1.44 37.83
CA LEU A 815 -20.65 2.25 37.22
C LEU A 815 -20.29 1.76 35.80
N GLY A 816 -20.25 0.44 35.60
CA GLY A 816 -19.98 -0.16 34.28
C GLY A 816 -20.97 0.21 33.16
N GLU A 817 -22.18 0.70 33.45
CA GLU A 817 -23.10 1.19 32.41
C GLU A 817 -22.59 2.45 31.70
N TYR A 818 -21.61 3.13 32.29
CA TYR A 818 -20.97 4.32 31.74
C TYR A 818 -19.73 4.01 30.89
N ASP A 819 -19.34 2.73 30.78
CA ASP A 819 -18.24 2.32 29.89
C ASP A 819 -18.73 2.21 28.42
N ASN A 820 -18.65 3.32 27.69
CA ASN A 820 -19.07 3.37 26.29
C ASN A 820 -18.22 4.36 25.48
N GLY A 821 -17.68 3.92 24.33
CA GLY A 821 -16.77 4.70 23.48
C GLY A 821 -17.39 5.83 22.64
N ARG A 822 -18.63 6.25 22.90
CA ARG A 822 -19.27 7.34 22.14
C ARG A 822 -18.75 8.72 22.57
N SER A 823 -18.19 9.45 21.62
CA SER A 823 -17.72 10.84 21.80
C SER A 823 -18.85 11.86 21.98
N SER A 824 -20.10 11.53 21.60
CA SER A 824 -21.25 12.44 21.71
C SER A 824 -21.85 12.56 23.12
N GLY A 825 -21.25 11.94 24.13
CA GLY A 825 -21.74 11.90 25.50
C GLY A 825 -22.93 10.94 25.68
N LEU A 826 -23.14 10.51 26.92
CA LEU A 826 -24.17 9.56 27.31
C LEU A 826 -25.20 10.26 28.19
N ILE A 827 -26.46 9.86 28.09
CA ILE A 827 -27.48 10.32 29.03
C ILE A 827 -27.19 9.68 30.38
N ALA A 828 -26.88 10.49 31.39
CA ALA A 828 -26.58 10.02 32.73
C ALA A 828 -27.83 9.97 33.60
N ILE A 829 -28.80 10.87 33.41
CA ILE A 829 -30.12 10.93 34.07
C ILE A 829 -31.15 11.66 33.19
N ASN A 830 -32.40 11.20 33.18
CA ASN A 830 -33.49 11.94 32.54
C ASN A 830 -34.03 12.99 33.53
N LEU A 831 -33.64 14.24 33.32
CA LEU A 831 -34.12 15.36 34.13
C LEU A 831 -35.59 15.65 33.84
N ARG A 832 -36.30 16.11 34.87
CA ARG A 832 -37.66 16.64 34.73
C ARG A 832 -37.58 18.10 34.30
N GLU A 833 -38.70 18.63 33.81
CA GLU A 833 -38.82 20.05 33.46
C GLU A 833 -38.40 20.93 34.65
N ASP A 834 -37.57 21.95 34.39
CA ASP A 834 -36.92 22.83 35.36
C ASP A 834 -36.09 22.10 36.45
N ASP A 835 -35.49 20.95 36.17
CA ASP A 835 -34.55 20.26 37.06
C ASP A 835 -33.15 20.19 36.45
N GLU A 836 -32.12 20.18 37.30
CA GLU A 836 -30.71 20.22 36.90
C GLU A 836 -29.91 19.23 37.75
N LEU A 837 -28.89 18.61 37.18
CA LEU A 837 -27.95 17.78 37.92
C LEU A 837 -27.00 18.67 38.72
N ILE A 838 -26.86 18.43 40.02
CA ILE A 838 -25.99 19.23 40.90
C ILE A 838 -24.78 18.47 41.43
N ALA A 839 -24.85 17.13 41.51
CA ALA A 839 -23.81 16.33 42.14
C ALA A 839 -23.77 14.90 41.59
N ALA A 840 -22.56 14.36 41.53
CA ALA A 840 -22.28 12.96 41.22
C ALA A 840 -21.21 12.43 42.18
N ALA A 841 -21.40 11.21 42.69
CA ALA A 841 -20.47 10.56 43.61
C ALA A 841 -20.40 9.05 43.35
N LEU A 842 -19.20 8.49 43.48
CA LEU A 842 -18.99 7.04 43.49
C LEU A 842 -19.34 6.49 44.88
N ILE A 843 -20.12 5.40 44.92
CA ILE A 843 -20.58 4.79 46.17
C ILE A 843 -20.60 3.26 46.12
N SER A 844 -20.60 2.65 47.29
CA SER A 844 -20.95 1.26 47.57
C SER A 844 -22.37 1.16 48.17
N ALA A 845 -22.86 -0.06 48.37
CA ALA A 845 -24.16 -0.28 49.04
C ALA A 845 -24.10 -0.02 50.56
N GLU A 846 -22.90 0.09 51.14
CA GLU A 846 -22.68 0.33 52.57
C GLU A 846 -22.59 1.81 52.93
N ASP A 847 -22.36 2.67 51.93
CA ASP A 847 -22.24 4.11 52.11
C ASP A 847 -23.59 4.76 52.42
N ASP A 848 -23.55 5.83 53.21
CA ASP A 848 -24.69 6.72 53.42
C ASP A 848 -24.63 7.90 52.45
N LEU A 849 -25.79 8.38 52.01
CA LEU A 849 -25.94 9.64 51.28
C LEU A 849 -26.41 10.72 52.24
N LEU A 850 -25.63 11.80 52.35
CA LEU A 850 -25.99 13.03 53.07
C LEU A 850 -26.37 14.11 52.05
N LEU A 851 -27.64 14.47 52.03
CA LEU A 851 -28.20 15.51 51.17
C LEU A 851 -28.47 16.76 52.01
N VAL A 852 -28.10 17.93 51.49
CA VAL A 852 -28.26 19.23 52.18
C VAL A 852 -28.96 20.22 51.26
N SER A 853 -30.01 20.89 51.75
CA SER A 853 -30.75 21.92 51.01
C SER A 853 -30.30 23.34 51.35
N ARG A 854 -30.62 24.31 50.48
CA ARG A 854 -30.36 25.74 50.74
C ARG A 854 -31.11 26.26 51.97
N GLY A 855 -32.32 25.76 52.20
CA GLY A 855 -33.15 26.00 53.39
C GLY A 855 -32.65 25.30 54.66
N ALA A 856 -31.42 24.83 54.66
CA ALA A 856 -30.75 24.16 55.78
C ALA A 856 -31.47 22.90 56.29
N GLN A 857 -32.15 22.16 55.42
CA GLN A 857 -32.54 20.78 55.72
C GLN A 857 -31.44 19.81 55.32
N SER A 858 -31.31 18.73 56.08
CA SER A 858 -30.36 17.66 55.78
C SER A 858 -31.00 16.29 56.01
N ILE A 859 -30.73 15.34 55.13
CA ILE A 859 -31.15 13.94 55.34
C ILE A 859 -29.96 13.03 55.06
N ARG A 860 -29.76 12.05 55.94
CA ARG A 860 -28.77 10.99 55.79
C ARG A 860 -29.50 9.66 55.73
N PHE A 861 -29.26 8.86 54.70
CA PHE A 861 -29.83 7.51 54.58
C PHE A 861 -28.84 6.58 53.87
N GLN A 862 -28.94 5.29 54.14
CA GLN A 862 -28.05 4.29 53.56
C GLN A 862 -28.39 4.03 52.09
N ALA A 863 -27.39 3.84 51.24
CA ALA A 863 -27.56 3.62 49.81
C ALA A 863 -27.70 2.13 49.41
N ASP A 864 -28.30 1.33 50.29
CA ASP A 864 -28.59 -0.08 50.02
C ASP A 864 -29.63 -0.26 48.90
N ASP A 865 -29.87 -1.51 48.48
CA ASP A 865 -30.79 -1.81 47.38
C ASP A 865 -32.27 -1.65 47.76
N GLU A 866 -32.59 -1.66 49.06
CA GLU A 866 -33.95 -1.44 49.58
C GLU A 866 -34.33 0.05 49.51
N ALA A 867 -33.46 0.91 50.03
CA ALA A 867 -33.63 2.36 49.98
C ALA A 867 -33.44 2.90 48.57
N LEU A 868 -32.38 2.49 47.86
CA LEU A 868 -32.01 3.06 46.57
C LEU A 868 -31.59 1.99 45.57
N ARG A 869 -32.55 1.29 44.95
CA ARG A 869 -32.26 0.27 43.93
C ARG A 869 -31.42 0.80 42.76
N PRO A 870 -30.51 -0.01 42.17
CA PRO A 870 -29.82 0.34 40.94
C PRO A 870 -30.83 0.45 39.78
N MET A 871 -30.72 1.51 38.99
CA MET A 871 -31.58 1.76 37.83
C MET A 871 -30.71 2.00 36.59
N GLY A 872 -31.28 1.80 35.40
CA GLY A 872 -30.58 2.12 34.15
C GLY A 872 -30.36 3.62 33.96
N ARG A 873 -29.38 3.97 33.12
CA ARG A 873 -28.99 5.36 32.83
C ARG A 873 -30.13 6.29 32.38
N ALA A 874 -30.99 5.88 31.45
CA ALA A 874 -32.07 6.72 30.90
C ALA A 874 -33.33 6.74 31.79
N THR A 875 -33.17 6.92 33.09
CA THR A 875 -34.26 7.02 34.08
C THR A 875 -34.08 8.25 34.97
N SER A 876 -35.17 8.72 35.60
CA SER A 876 -35.22 9.98 36.38
C SER A 876 -34.88 9.87 37.87
N GLY A 877 -34.59 8.66 38.37
CA GLY A 877 -34.30 8.43 39.79
C GLY A 877 -35.53 8.46 40.71
N VAL A 878 -35.27 8.46 42.02
CA VAL A 878 -36.26 8.44 43.10
C VAL A 878 -36.05 9.60 44.06
N MET A 879 -37.06 9.95 44.86
CA MET A 879 -36.98 11.08 45.80
C MET A 879 -35.95 10.82 46.90
N GLY A 880 -34.88 11.61 46.99
CA GLY A 880 -33.87 11.52 48.05
C GLY A 880 -34.26 12.31 49.29
N ILE A 881 -34.60 13.59 49.09
CA ILE A 881 -35.09 14.50 50.14
C ILE A 881 -36.36 15.21 49.65
N ARG A 882 -37.37 15.33 50.51
CA ARG A 882 -38.58 16.10 50.20
C ARG A 882 -38.38 17.55 50.60
N LEU A 883 -38.16 18.40 49.60
CA LEU A 883 -37.95 19.84 49.78
C LEU A 883 -39.27 20.59 49.98
N ARG A 884 -39.19 21.72 50.68
CA ARG A 884 -40.32 22.66 50.82
C ARG A 884 -40.46 23.52 49.55
N PRO A 885 -41.63 24.10 49.27
CA PRO A 885 -41.79 25.03 48.15
C PRO A 885 -40.75 26.17 48.24
N GLY A 886 -39.98 26.37 47.17
CA GLY A 886 -38.91 27.37 47.10
C GLY A 886 -37.56 26.96 47.70
N ASP A 887 -37.43 25.73 48.19
CA ASP A 887 -36.14 25.15 48.63
C ASP A 887 -35.56 24.24 47.53
N GLU A 888 -34.24 24.17 47.46
CA GLU A 888 -33.51 23.38 46.48
C GLU A 888 -32.33 22.63 47.12
N LEU A 889 -31.97 21.50 46.54
CA LEU A 889 -30.82 20.73 46.98
C LEU A 889 -29.54 21.52 46.64
N LEU A 890 -28.67 21.69 47.64
CA LEU A 890 -27.42 22.44 47.54
C LEU A 890 -26.23 21.51 47.31
N ALA A 891 -26.16 20.39 48.05
CA ALA A 891 -25.05 19.45 47.96
C ALA A 891 -25.48 18.03 48.29
N MET A 892 -24.73 17.07 47.75
CA MET A 892 -24.75 15.66 48.12
C MET A 892 -23.33 15.25 48.47
N ALA A 893 -23.17 14.53 49.58
CA ALA A 893 -21.93 13.87 49.96
C ALA A 893 -22.17 12.40 50.27
N ALA A 894 -21.20 11.55 49.90
CA ALA A 894 -21.16 10.16 50.30
C ALA A 894 -20.40 10.07 51.64
N VAL A 895 -21.03 9.46 52.64
CA VAL A 895 -20.47 9.25 53.98
C VAL A 895 -20.15 7.76 54.11
N ARG A 896 -18.86 7.45 54.24
CA ARG A 896 -18.38 6.07 54.31
C ARG A 896 -18.65 5.45 55.70
N PRO A 897 -18.76 4.11 55.80
CA PRO A 897 -18.79 3.43 57.09
C PRO A 897 -17.58 3.84 57.96
N GLY A 898 -17.82 4.16 59.23
CA GLY A 898 -16.77 4.59 60.16
C GLY A 898 -16.49 6.11 60.21
N SER A 899 -17.01 6.91 59.27
CA SER A 899 -16.88 8.38 59.29
C SER A 899 -17.56 9.07 60.49
N ASP A 900 -18.33 8.34 61.30
CA ASP A 900 -18.89 8.86 62.55
C ASP A 900 -17.87 8.87 63.70
N ASP A 901 -16.82 8.04 63.60
CA ASP A 901 -15.75 7.88 64.59
C ASP A 901 -14.47 8.66 64.20
N THR A 902 -14.48 9.34 63.05
CA THR A 902 -13.40 10.22 62.57
C THR A 902 -13.69 11.69 62.93
N ASP A 903 -12.75 12.59 62.63
CA ASP A 903 -12.94 14.03 62.76
C ASP A 903 -13.65 14.69 61.57
N ASP A 904 -14.22 13.87 60.67
CA ASP A 904 -15.01 14.32 59.52
C ASP A 904 -16.23 15.14 59.99
N ALA A 905 -16.37 16.33 59.40
CA ALA A 905 -17.42 17.27 59.76
C ALA A 905 -18.11 17.81 58.52
N LEU A 906 -19.43 18.03 58.61
CA LEU A 906 -20.12 18.85 57.62
C LEU A 906 -19.88 20.33 57.94
N LEU A 907 -19.16 21.01 57.04
CA LEU A 907 -19.09 22.46 57.00
C LEU A 907 -20.26 23.00 56.18
N VAL A 908 -21.02 23.93 56.75
CA VAL A 908 -22.06 24.68 56.04
C VAL A 908 -21.77 26.17 56.10
N VAL A 909 -22.02 26.88 55.01
CA VAL A 909 -21.74 28.31 54.84
C VAL A 909 -22.95 29.03 54.26
N THR A 910 -23.28 30.21 54.78
CA THR A 910 -24.34 31.10 54.29
C THR A 910 -23.82 32.20 53.37
N ASP A 911 -24.69 32.72 52.50
CA ASP A 911 -24.45 33.91 51.68
C ASP A 911 -24.07 35.16 52.50
N GLY A 912 -24.53 35.25 53.76
CA GLY A 912 -24.14 36.29 54.72
C GLY A 912 -22.74 36.13 55.31
N GLY A 913 -21.95 35.14 54.86
CA GLY A 913 -20.58 34.93 55.31
C GLY A 913 -20.44 34.28 56.68
N PHE A 914 -21.48 33.57 57.13
CA PHE A 914 -21.45 32.77 58.37
C PHE A 914 -21.28 31.30 58.03
N GLY A 915 -20.66 30.52 58.91
CA GLY A 915 -20.56 29.09 58.73
C GLY A 915 -20.20 28.36 60.01
N LYS A 916 -20.29 27.03 59.93
CA LYS A 916 -20.03 26.14 61.07
C LYS A 916 -19.67 24.75 60.62
N ARG A 917 -18.94 24.05 61.48
CA ARG A 917 -18.68 22.62 61.37
C ARG A 917 -19.55 21.83 62.34
N THR A 918 -20.08 20.71 61.89
CA THR A 918 -20.85 19.78 62.71
C THR A 918 -20.37 18.37 62.45
N LYS A 919 -19.99 17.62 63.49
CA LYS A 919 -19.52 16.23 63.34
C LYS A 919 -20.57 15.37 62.64
N LEU A 920 -20.14 14.42 61.82
CA LEU A 920 -21.05 13.54 61.08
C LEU A 920 -21.92 12.67 62.00
N SER A 921 -21.42 12.32 63.18
CA SER A 921 -22.15 11.56 64.22
C SER A 921 -23.42 12.26 64.71
N GLU A 922 -23.52 13.59 64.58
CA GLU A 922 -24.76 14.31 64.87
C GLU A 922 -25.84 14.02 63.82
N TYR A 923 -25.49 13.69 62.58
CA TYR A 923 -26.42 13.41 61.48
C TYR A 923 -26.87 11.95 61.49
N LYS A 924 -27.81 11.61 62.37
CA LYS A 924 -28.40 10.26 62.43
C LYS A 924 -29.10 9.85 61.12
N ARG A 925 -28.98 8.56 60.79
CA ARG A 925 -29.67 7.91 59.66
C ARG A 925 -31.19 8.05 59.78
N GLN A 926 -31.84 8.31 58.65
CA GLN A 926 -33.27 8.50 58.48
C GLN A 926 -33.75 7.70 57.26
N GLY A 927 -35.07 7.55 57.09
CA GLY A 927 -35.63 6.98 55.86
C GLY A 927 -35.53 7.94 54.67
N ARG A 928 -35.14 7.42 53.50
CA ARG A 928 -35.09 8.19 52.24
C ARG A 928 -36.43 8.87 51.93
N GLY A 929 -36.39 10.10 51.40
CA GLY A 929 -37.57 10.84 50.97
C GLY A 929 -38.32 11.56 52.10
N GLY A 930 -37.74 11.61 53.31
CA GLY A 930 -38.18 12.47 54.40
C GLY A 930 -37.90 13.95 54.13
N GLN A 931 -38.44 14.83 54.99
CA GLN A 931 -38.14 16.29 54.93
C GLN A 931 -36.74 16.65 55.47
N GLY A 932 -36.06 15.68 56.09
CA GLY A 932 -34.78 15.90 56.75
C GLY A 932 -34.92 16.59 58.11
N VAL A 933 -33.75 16.91 58.67
CA VAL A 933 -33.57 17.61 59.94
C VAL A 933 -32.72 18.86 59.71
N LEU A 934 -32.93 19.85 60.57
CA LEU A 934 -32.28 21.15 60.45
C LEU A 934 -30.75 21.01 60.62
N THR A 935 -29.99 21.40 59.60
CA THR A 935 -28.52 21.43 59.62
C THR A 935 -27.95 22.75 60.12
N ALA A 936 -28.72 23.85 60.05
CA ALA A 936 -28.34 25.17 60.55
C ALA A 936 -29.59 26.01 60.83
N ARG A 937 -29.56 26.84 61.88
CA ARG A 937 -30.65 27.79 62.15
C ARG A 937 -30.39 29.08 61.38
N ILE A 938 -31.09 29.24 60.26
CA ILE A 938 -31.01 30.45 59.43
C ILE A 938 -31.87 31.56 60.05
N GLU A 939 -31.26 32.72 60.30
CA GLU A 939 -31.95 33.98 60.61
C GLU A 939 -32.04 34.83 59.34
N GLU A 940 -33.12 35.58 59.14
CA GLU A 940 -33.38 36.37 57.93
C GLU A 940 -32.25 37.36 57.58
N LYS A 941 -31.50 37.84 58.59
CA LYS A 941 -30.33 38.72 58.42
C LYS A 941 -29.02 38.01 58.04
N ARG A 942 -28.95 36.68 58.15
CA ARG A 942 -27.75 35.86 57.87
C ARG A 942 -27.83 35.10 56.53
N GLY A 943 -29.01 35.17 55.89
CA GLY A 943 -29.34 34.64 54.57
C GLY A 943 -29.24 33.12 54.43
N GLN A 944 -29.18 32.59 53.21
CA GLN A 944 -29.36 31.15 52.91
C GLN A 944 -28.04 30.38 52.81
N LEU A 945 -28.07 29.04 52.87
CA LEU A 945 -26.88 28.24 52.63
C LEU A 945 -26.43 28.32 51.16
N VAL A 946 -25.13 28.51 50.96
CA VAL A 946 -24.47 28.59 49.65
C VAL A 946 -23.33 27.58 49.49
N GLY A 947 -22.90 26.94 50.59
CA GLY A 947 -21.92 25.86 50.55
C GLY A 947 -22.21 24.80 51.61
N ALA A 948 -22.00 23.54 51.25
CA ALA A 948 -22.03 22.40 52.16
C ALA A 948 -20.98 21.38 51.69
N LEU A 949 -19.98 21.12 52.52
CA LEU A 949 -18.81 20.28 52.20
C LEU A 949 -18.47 19.39 53.40
N ILE A 950 -18.07 18.14 53.16
CA ILE A 950 -17.40 17.35 54.19
C ILE A 950 -15.95 17.79 54.24
N VAL A 951 -15.48 18.12 55.44
CA VAL A 951 -14.13 18.63 55.69
C VAL A 951 -13.52 17.97 56.92
N GLN A 952 -12.20 17.87 56.91
CA GLN A 952 -11.36 17.46 58.04
C GLN A 952 -10.71 18.69 58.70
N ASP A 953 -10.05 18.49 59.84
CA ASP A 953 -9.40 19.60 60.56
C ASP A 953 -8.27 20.26 59.76
N ALA A 954 -7.51 19.47 59.00
CA ALA A 954 -6.40 19.95 58.17
C ALA A 954 -6.85 20.66 56.88
N ASP A 955 -8.14 20.62 56.54
CA ASP A 955 -8.62 21.17 55.29
C ASP A 955 -8.64 22.69 55.28
N GLU A 956 -8.53 23.25 54.08
CA GLU A 956 -8.77 24.66 53.81
C GLU A 956 -9.90 24.82 52.80
N ILE A 957 -10.56 25.97 52.81
CA ILE A 957 -11.66 26.31 51.91
C ILE A 957 -11.42 27.66 51.24
N PHE A 958 -12.00 27.81 50.05
CA PHE A 958 -12.15 29.10 49.37
C PHE A 958 -13.60 29.58 49.47
N CYS A 959 -13.79 30.83 49.90
CA CYS A 959 -15.07 31.53 49.86
C CYS A 959 -15.01 32.63 48.80
N ILE A 960 -15.96 32.64 47.86
CA ILE A 960 -16.01 33.61 46.76
C ILE A 960 -17.19 34.55 47.00
N THR A 961 -16.94 35.87 46.99
CA THR A 961 -18.00 36.87 47.14
C THR A 961 -18.58 37.35 45.81
N SER A 962 -19.74 37.99 45.83
CA SER A 962 -20.42 38.55 44.65
C SER A 962 -19.65 39.72 44.00
N ALA A 963 -18.69 40.29 44.73
CA ALA A 963 -17.73 41.28 44.23
C ALA A 963 -16.47 40.63 43.62
N GLY A 964 -16.42 39.30 43.49
CA GLY A 964 -15.28 38.57 42.92
C GLY A 964 -14.10 38.37 43.86
N VAL A 965 -14.24 38.69 45.16
CA VAL A 965 -13.18 38.51 46.15
C VAL A 965 -13.13 37.04 46.58
N VAL A 966 -11.96 36.41 46.44
CA VAL A 966 -11.71 35.02 46.86
C VAL A 966 -10.92 35.02 48.17
N ILE A 967 -11.42 34.32 49.18
CA ILE A 967 -10.85 34.26 50.51
C ILE A 967 -10.51 32.81 50.83
N ARG A 968 -9.22 32.50 50.98
CA ARG A 968 -8.70 31.22 51.47
C ARG A 968 -8.68 31.23 52.99
N MET A 969 -9.20 30.20 53.64
CA MET A 969 -9.13 30.05 55.09
C MET A 969 -9.02 28.57 55.49
N SER A 970 -8.20 28.31 56.51
CA SER A 970 -8.19 27.02 57.19
C SER A 970 -9.50 26.80 57.96
N VAL A 971 -9.94 25.55 57.96
CA VAL A 971 -11.17 25.13 58.61
C VAL A 971 -10.93 24.83 60.11
N GLU A 972 -9.71 24.47 60.51
CA GLU A 972 -9.31 24.14 61.88
C GLU A 972 -9.81 25.15 62.96
N PRO A 973 -9.72 26.49 62.75
CA PRO A 973 -10.17 27.45 63.76
C PRO A 973 -11.69 27.47 63.99
N LEU A 974 -12.48 26.83 63.12
CA LEU A 974 -13.94 26.78 63.21
C LEU A 974 -14.36 25.73 64.23
N ARG A 975 -14.91 26.19 65.36
CA ARG A 975 -15.40 25.28 66.40
C ARG A 975 -16.52 24.37 65.90
N TYR A 976 -16.50 23.13 66.38
CA TYR A 976 -17.62 22.22 66.27
C TYR A 976 -18.84 22.76 67.00
N LEU A 977 -19.98 22.83 66.31
CA LEU A 977 -21.26 23.26 66.86
C LEU A 977 -22.33 22.21 66.54
N LEU A 978 -23.38 22.17 67.35
CA LEU A 978 -24.54 21.31 67.10
C LEU A 978 -25.28 21.73 65.81
N ARG A 979 -26.07 20.80 65.25
CA ARG A 979 -26.80 20.99 64.00
C ARG A 979 -27.68 22.25 63.99
N ALA A 980 -28.59 22.42 64.95
CA ALA A 980 -29.54 23.54 64.97
C ALA A 980 -28.98 24.87 65.51
N THR A 981 -27.76 25.27 65.10
CA THR A 981 -27.09 26.51 65.52
C THR A 981 -26.76 27.41 64.33
N GLY A 982 -26.55 28.72 64.58
CA GLY A 982 -26.44 29.77 63.55
C GLY A 982 -25.02 30.06 63.03
N GLY A 983 -24.03 29.29 63.46
CA GLY A 983 -22.62 29.43 63.06
C GLY A 983 -21.93 30.73 63.48
N VAL A 984 -20.62 30.77 63.19
CA VAL A 984 -19.72 31.91 63.43
C VAL A 984 -19.44 32.66 62.13
N LYS A 985 -18.99 33.91 62.23
CA LYS A 985 -18.66 34.71 61.05
C LYS A 985 -17.36 34.18 60.42
N LEU A 986 -17.42 33.73 59.18
CA LEU A 986 -16.27 33.27 58.39
C LEU A 986 -15.63 34.44 57.63
N VAL A 987 -16.47 35.25 57.00
CA VAL A 987 -16.04 36.34 56.11
C VAL A 987 -16.69 37.65 56.55
N ALA A 988 -15.90 38.71 56.61
CA ALA A 988 -16.43 40.07 56.68
C ALA A 988 -16.81 40.53 55.27
N LEU A 989 -18.11 40.69 55.03
CA LEU A 989 -18.65 41.18 53.76
C LEU A 989 -18.90 42.69 53.85
N ASP A 990 -18.61 43.40 52.76
CA ASP A 990 -19.02 44.79 52.58
C ASP A 990 -20.56 44.91 52.44
N PRO A 991 -21.16 46.08 52.74
CA PRO A 991 -22.61 46.27 52.65
C PRO A 991 -23.15 45.94 51.25
N GLY A 992 -23.98 44.89 51.14
CA GLY A 992 -24.56 44.43 49.87
C GLY A 992 -23.78 43.32 49.15
N ALA A 993 -22.59 42.96 49.63
CA ALA A 993 -21.85 41.80 49.13
C ALA A 993 -22.35 40.50 49.79
N THR A 994 -22.37 39.41 49.04
CA THR A 994 -22.78 38.06 49.51
C THR A 994 -21.73 37.03 49.11
N VAL A 995 -21.62 35.93 49.85
CA VAL A 995 -20.87 34.75 49.44
C VAL A 995 -21.69 34.00 48.38
N VAL A 996 -21.06 33.69 47.25
CA VAL A 996 -21.71 33.08 46.08
C VAL A 996 -21.31 31.62 45.92
N ALA A 997 -20.11 31.23 46.36
CA ALA A 997 -19.63 29.87 46.28
C ALA A 997 -18.60 29.57 47.37
N VAL A 998 -18.53 28.29 47.78
CA VAL A 998 -17.52 27.75 48.67
C VAL A 998 -16.96 26.47 48.06
N ALA A 999 -15.64 26.35 48.00
CA ALA A 999 -14.95 25.19 47.45
C ALA A 999 -13.86 24.69 48.42
N HIS A 1000 -13.62 23.38 48.41
CA HIS A 1000 -12.53 22.74 49.15
C HIS A 1000 -11.18 23.02 48.47
N ASN A 1001 -10.13 23.27 49.25
CA ASN A 1001 -8.76 23.44 48.75
C ASN A 1001 -7.97 22.14 48.92
N GLY A 1002 -7.70 21.43 47.82
CA GLY A 1002 -7.05 20.11 47.81
C GLY A 1002 -5.54 20.08 48.12
N GLU A 1003 -4.97 21.11 48.76
CA GLU A 1003 -3.52 21.22 49.01
C GLU A 1003 -3.03 20.49 50.28
N ALA A 1004 -3.91 19.93 51.13
CA ALA A 1004 -3.52 19.33 52.42
C ALA A 1004 -3.27 17.80 52.41
N ALA A 1005 -3.68 17.06 51.39
CA ALA A 1005 -3.64 15.58 51.40
C ALA A 1005 -2.33 14.97 50.87
N ALA A 1006 -1.29 15.76 50.60
CA ALA A 1006 -0.06 15.29 49.95
C ALA A 1006 1.13 15.02 50.90
N ASP A 1007 1.00 15.29 52.21
CA ASP A 1007 2.15 15.25 53.13
C ASP A 1007 2.16 14.12 54.18
N ASP A 1008 1.17 13.21 54.24
CA ASP A 1008 1.06 12.18 55.30
C ASP A 1008 1.13 10.70 54.83
N ALA A 1009 1.80 10.41 53.71
CA ALA A 1009 1.99 9.02 53.24
C ALA A 1009 3.45 8.67 52.92
N THR A 1010 4.37 8.94 53.86
CA THR A 1010 5.68 8.27 53.92
C THR A 1010 6.26 8.34 55.34
N ASP A 1011 5.81 7.45 56.23
CA ASP A 1011 6.68 6.87 57.26
C ASP A 1011 6.02 5.58 57.80
N ASP A 1012 6.59 4.44 57.44
CA ASP A 1012 6.59 3.19 58.22
C ASP A 1012 7.49 2.21 57.45
N GLY A 1013 8.79 2.36 57.67
CA GLY A 1013 9.77 1.31 57.45
C GLY A 1013 9.92 0.50 58.73
N GLU A 1014 9.53 -0.78 58.70
CA GLU A 1014 10.01 -1.77 59.66
C GLU A 1014 11.15 -2.59 59.05
N ASP A 1015 12.22 -2.67 59.85
CA ASP A 1015 13.51 -3.32 59.64
C ASP A 1015 13.44 -4.84 59.37
N GLY A 1016 14.52 -5.36 58.77
CA GLY A 1016 14.82 -6.79 58.77
C GLY A 1016 16.05 -7.17 57.94
N GLU A 1017 17.24 -6.93 58.51
CA GLU A 1017 18.59 -7.24 57.97
C GLU A 1017 18.92 -8.73 57.73
N ALA A 1018 20.03 -8.90 56.97
CA ALA A 1018 21.01 -10.01 56.87
C ALA A 1018 20.80 -11.02 55.71
N GLY A 1019 21.79 -11.31 54.85
CA GLY A 1019 23.19 -10.90 54.80
C GLY A 1019 23.97 -11.45 53.59
N GLU A 1020 25.06 -10.75 53.28
CA GLU A 1020 26.35 -11.14 52.67
C GLU A 1020 26.47 -11.96 51.36
N ALA A 1021 27.10 -11.33 50.35
CA ALA A 1021 28.44 -11.60 49.81
C ALA A 1021 28.47 -11.17 48.32
N GLY A 1022 29.42 -10.41 47.76
CA GLY A 1022 30.69 -9.87 48.20
C GLY A 1022 31.48 -9.47 46.93
N GLU A 1023 32.15 -8.30 46.99
CA GLU A 1023 33.32 -7.85 46.21
C GLU A 1023 33.17 -7.69 44.68
N GLY A 1024 33.67 -6.65 44.01
CA GLY A 1024 34.53 -5.48 44.26
C GLY A 1024 34.74 -4.83 42.85
N VAL A 1025 35.26 -3.63 42.59
CA VAL A 1025 36.15 -2.64 43.21
C VAL A 1025 35.92 -1.37 42.34
N GLY A 1026 35.67 -0.16 42.89
CA GLY A 1026 36.66 0.90 43.21
C GLY A 1026 37.38 1.43 41.97
N VAL A 1027 37.47 2.73 41.64
CA VAL A 1027 38.03 3.90 42.36
C VAL A 1027 37.75 5.12 41.42
N ALA A 1028 37.06 6.21 41.77
CA ALA A 1028 37.34 7.35 42.68
C ALA A 1028 38.33 8.43 42.16
N THR A 1029 37.91 9.70 42.36
CA THR A 1029 38.58 11.01 42.64
C THR A 1029 37.95 12.13 41.80
N GLU A 1030 37.15 13.09 42.30
CA GLU A 1030 37.44 14.24 43.22
C GLU A 1030 38.65 15.09 42.74
N GLU A 1031 38.69 16.43 42.71
CA GLU A 1031 37.91 17.52 43.34
C GLU A 1031 38.40 18.89 42.81
N THR A 1032 37.71 19.97 43.22
CA THR A 1032 38.08 21.43 43.25
C THR A 1032 37.88 22.27 41.97
N GLY A 1033 37.36 23.50 41.96
CA GLY A 1033 36.89 24.46 42.97
C GLY A 1033 36.88 25.90 42.36
N GLU A 1034 35.82 26.71 42.64
CA GLU A 1034 35.71 28.20 42.79
C GLU A 1034 36.52 29.18 41.87
N GLU A 1035 36.10 30.40 41.47
CA GLU A 1035 35.08 31.38 41.87
C GLU A 1035 35.03 32.57 40.85
N ALA A 1036 34.04 33.48 41.02
CA ALA A 1036 34.03 34.93 40.72
C ALA A 1036 33.45 35.53 39.39
N SER A 1037 32.18 35.93 39.47
CA SER A 1037 31.55 37.28 39.30
C SER A 1037 31.94 38.34 38.24
N THR A 1038 30.87 39.00 37.74
CA THR A 1038 30.64 40.43 37.37
C THR A 1038 30.62 40.91 35.90
N SER A 1039 29.38 41.23 35.47
CA SER A 1039 28.84 42.46 34.84
C SER A 1039 29.36 43.07 33.51
N ASP A 1040 28.37 43.26 32.63
CA ASP A 1040 28.02 44.42 31.79
C ASP A 1040 28.83 44.86 30.55
N ASP A 1041 28.01 45.08 29.52
CA ASP A 1041 27.98 46.15 28.51
C ASP A 1041 28.53 45.96 27.08
N ALA A 1042 27.56 45.93 26.17
CA ALA A 1042 27.40 46.72 24.94
C ALA A 1042 28.38 46.70 23.74
N ALA A 1043 27.72 46.63 22.58
CA ALA A 1043 27.95 47.33 21.30
C ALA A 1043 28.83 46.71 20.20
N GLN A 1044 28.12 46.34 19.12
CA GLN A 1044 28.36 46.63 17.68
C GLN A 1044 29.76 47.14 17.24
N VAL A 1045 30.31 46.55 16.17
CA VAL A 1045 30.37 47.11 14.78
C VAL A 1045 31.25 46.22 13.88
N GLU A 1046 30.69 45.95 12.69
CA GLU A 1046 31.22 45.66 11.34
C GLU A 1046 32.68 45.27 11.01
N ALA A 1047 32.72 44.43 9.97
CA ALA A 1047 33.51 44.52 8.73
C ALA A 1047 34.76 43.64 8.52
N ASP A 1048 34.66 42.85 7.43
CA ASP A 1048 35.65 42.56 6.39
C ASP A 1048 37.00 41.92 6.78
N ALA A 1049 37.26 40.71 6.27
CA ALA A 1049 37.89 40.54 4.96
C ALA A 1049 38.46 39.11 4.75
N ALA A 1050 38.31 38.67 3.51
CA ALA A 1050 38.91 37.55 2.81
C ALA A 1050 40.36 37.13 3.17
N GLY A 1051 40.67 35.85 2.96
CA GLY A 1051 41.98 35.47 2.43
C GLY A 1051 42.55 34.10 2.82
N ALA A 1052 42.32 33.12 1.93
CA ALA A 1052 43.28 32.10 1.44
C ALA A 1052 43.99 31.10 2.41
N SER A 1053 43.79 29.81 2.06
CA SER A 1053 44.62 28.58 2.21
C SER A 1053 46.15 28.78 2.05
N PRO A 1054 47.07 27.77 2.27
CA PRO A 1054 46.86 26.30 2.25
C PRO A 1054 47.76 25.41 3.18
N ALA A 1055 47.50 24.09 3.12
CA ALA A 1055 48.37 22.92 3.46
C ALA A 1055 48.84 22.77 4.92
N ASP A 1056 49.05 21.59 5.51
CA ASP A 1056 49.60 20.35 4.97
C ASP A 1056 49.31 19.16 5.94
N GLU A 1057 49.30 17.96 5.35
CA GLU A 1057 49.68 16.62 5.83
C GLU A 1057 49.46 16.12 7.29
N GLY A 1058 49.00 14.86 7.40
CA GLY A 1058 49.18 14.05 8.61
C GLY A 1058 48.30 12.79 8.70
N SER A 1059 48.68 11.74 7.99
CA SER A 1059 48.21 10.35 8.16
C SER A 1059 48.62 9.75 9.50
N ASP A 1060 47.73 9.00 10.17
CA ASP A 1060 47.92 7.59 10.55
C ASP A 1060 46.84 7.08 11.52
N GLN A 1061 46.37 5.87 11.23
CA GLN A 1061 45.43 4.96 11.93
C GLN A 1061 43.94 5.05 11.62
#